data_AF-A0A0G4F117-F1
#
_entry.id   AF-A0A0G4F117-F1
#
_cell.length_a   1.000
_cell.length_b   1.000
_cell.length_c   1.000
_cell.angle_alpha   90.00
_cell.angle_beta   90.00
_cell.angle_gamma   90.00
#
_symmetry.space_group_name_H-M   'P 1'
#
loop_
_entity.id
_entity.type
_entity.pdbx_description
1 polymer ?
#
loop_
_entity_poly.entity_id
_entity_poly.type
_entity_poly.pdbx_seq_one_letter_code
_entity_poly.pdbx_strand_id
1 'polypeptide(L)'
;MMRRKNNINLSTPLPLDNDDAYWAASSWPNTSGIRGPVLQYAGVAFLILAVFLLLNYTVMPLDGLGFGLTNPPAEAPAPPALSSQPKAVELNEMSASSSFMASVDTNADAAAAAATAVDDKQDTASEASSSSTSEGAASSEVDSDWGINADESAATDNLDAVDNEEPEAFSESDAFLQDEEEEPEPIEVNAGEWKPGFSDELHIEGEELWMQKGGGRASVWGLPPKDMRDGSDPLDPLIPLCGGGSPLEGDGHAEDPIAVRVVFDEERPGSYAIKVERRSDSDSEGTQSTWLQSTNHAFVYQQGKRVTAASQRLRLREVQQETIHGVKKRTFAWAVERKGGNAAVPFETTIYQVGESCLVFEQNFPEGLDNIAVGRSAARKDGVSAGFPVFDLPTDDDAERLLGFAALYGKFGSEGKYGNFTRLGAQEGHIPTGIQGGLPLILFDRSLEVSSVVSPLSRFTVANAALSKERTEYHLGVLGSADSIPAGFQFRSIAVFSARGIAHATRKWGRILQTLYQKTPVSDVSVSHLSYWTDNGAYYYYRTEPNQTYPETLESIALHFHKDLRLPIRSMQVDSWWYPQGAMYGQTRGVKVWAPRRDLFPRGLAPIHRKLKMPILAHSRFFAEDNLHARQNGGLYDFLIQNHMTMPMEARFWDSLFRNSTRWGLYMYEQDWMWSHTNGLPSMTSNVTLAEKWLDDMAKGAEKWGVRVQYCMPYSRHIMQSVKYDAVTSIRGSTDYRPTKQQWDIGLTAPIIHALGAAPFKDTFWTSMTPTDRYKGAIERYPGWQGLVSTLSMGPVGPGDRLSDVDFKSLFKCCRKDGKILKPSRALGYVDALYAERAFQGVRNRYAFQTLSQVGDLVFRIFTGFRLREPFDVGPLRDADDLRQSQQWLIWNPHEHKEWSLWTPESSLVLPKHNNYRLLYASPVWELKAGVPSTPLIALGGELHKWTPVSPQRFIDIRVMQRNPDGGDGQVTLLLEGVAGEVVELRYFESFDGGQTFTPMTKSITFREPPPLENEGGGEDQQEQQQDGSDASQPGGGASQPSSSEQGDEDEELVKTDVRRQMLADEPMERVVEKVRVLGGPPMVVVRKLVTLPDPSSMPVV
;
A
#
# COMPACT_ATOMS: atom_id res chain seq x y z
N MET A 1 18.42 44.78 50.25
CA MET A 1 19.32 45.94 50.39
C MET A 1 19.62 46.51 49.00
N MET A 2 20.00 47.80 48.88
CA MET A 2 20.45 48.56 47.67
C MET A 2 19.75 48.29 46.31
N ARG A 3 19.02 49.17 45.60
CA ARG A 3 19.03 50.63 45.25
C ARG A 3 19.64 50.96 43.86
N ARG A 4 18.94 51.87 43.14
CA ARG A 4 19.22 52.46 41.78
C ARG A 4 18.86 51.50 40.62
N LYS A 5 17.95 51.77 39.66
CA LYS A 5 17.16 52.95 39.19
C LYS A 5 17.85 53.89 38.15
N ASN A 6 17.14 54.08 37.01
CA ASN A 6 17.23 55.15 35.99
C ASN A 6 18.45 55.12 35.01
N ASN A 7 18.36 55.66 33.78
CA ASN A 7 17.40 56.63 33.22
C ASN A 7 17.06 56.44 31.71
N ILE A 8 16.09 57.23 31.19
CA ILE A 8 15.59 57.26 29.80
C ILE A 8 15.86 58.65 29.16
N ASN A 9 16.09 58.72 27.84
CA ASN A 9 15.60 59.74 26.88
C ASN A 9 16.22 59.47 25.49
N LEU A 10 15.49 59.36 24.36
CA LEU A 10 14.53 60.26 23.68
C LEU A 10 15.17 61.31 22.75
N SER A 11 15.11 61.06 21.45
CA SER A 11 14.79 62.06 20.42
C SER A 11 14.51 61.41 19.04
N THR A 12 13.26 61.45 18.59
CA THR A 12 12.89 61.40 17.17
C THR A 12 12.90 62.82 16.59
N PRO A 13 12.88 63.01 15.26
CA PRO A 13 11.59 63.16 14.60
C PRO A 13 11.46 62.44 13.23
N LEU A 14 10.21 62.14 12.85
CA LEU A 14 9.83 61.73 11.49
C LEU A 14 9.85 62.92 10.53
N PRO A 15 10.16 62.66 9.25
CA PRO A 15 9.16 62.76 8.17
C PRO A 15 9.17 61.52 7.23
N LEU A 16 8.20 61.23 6.36
CA LEU A 16 6.78 61.64 6.18
C LEU A 16 6.14 60.70 5.10
N ASP A 17 4.82 60.46 5.18
CA ASP A 17 3.78 60.41 4.11
C ASP A 17 4.00 59.77 2.70
N ASN A 18 3.00 59.14 2.04
CA ASN A 18 1.66 58.67 2.48
C ASN A 18 1.00 57.70 1.46
N ASP A 19 -0.31 57.46 1.63
CA ASP A 19 -1.32 56.81 0.78
C ASP A 19 -1.33 55.25 0.83
N ASP A 20 -2.32 54.56 1.44
CA ASP A 20 -3.80 54.53 1.31
C ASP A 20 -4.32 53.56 0.22
N ALA A 21 -5.49 52.91 0.34
CA ALA A 21 -6.32 52.48 1.47
C ALA A 21 -7.49 51.62 0.93
N TYR A 22 -8.12 50.76 1.75
CA TYR A 22 -9.55 50.89 2.14
C TYR A 22 -10.09 49.70 2.98
N TRP A 23 -10.51 50.01 4.22
CA TRP A 23 -11.61 49.45 5.06
C TRP A 23 -11.80 47.92 5.21
N ALA A 24 -11.87 47.31 6.41
CA ALA A 24 -12.47 47.65 7.73
C ALA A 24 -14.01 47.51 7.78
N ALA A 25 -14.69 47.25 8.92
CA ALA A 25 -14.31 47.13 10.35
C ALA A 25 -15.12 45.96 11.00
N SER A 26 -15.42 45.78 12.30
CA SER A 26 -15.37 46.57 13.55
C SER A 26 -15.75 45.67 14.77
N SER A 27 -15.53 45.99 16.06
CA SER A 27 -14.46 46.74 16.75
C SER A 27 -14.69 46.80 18.29
N TRP A 28 -13.67 46.42 19.09
CA TRP A 28 -13.28 47.09 20.36
C TRP A 28 -14.26 47.04 21.59
N PRO A 29 -13.88 47.49 22.81
CA PRO A 29 -12.64 47.19 23.56
C PRO A 29 -12.79 46.97 25.10
N ASN A 30 -11.70 46.50 25.74
CA ASN A 30 -11.18 46.81 27.09
C ASN A 30 -12.09 47.15 28.30
N THR A 31 -11.83 46.50 29.45
CA THR A 31 -11.30 47.20 30.66
C THR A 31 -10.68 46.25 31.70
N SER A 32 -10.00 46.80 32.71
CA SER A 32 -9.15 46.10 33.70
C SER A 32 -9.76 46.00 35.11
N GLY A 33 -9.48 44.92 35.88
CA GLY A 33 -9.97 44.80 37.28
C GLY A 33 -9.18 43.82 38.17
N ILE A 34 -8.43 44.35 39.13
CA ILE A 34 -7.58 43.65 40.12
C ILE A 34 -8.38 43.10 41.33
N ARG A 35 -7.93 41.96 41.92
CA ARG A 35 -8.27 41.35 43.26
C ARG A 35 -9.63 40.66 43.45
N GLY A 36 -9.58 39.56 44.23
CA GLY A 36 -10.59 39.16 45.22
C GLY A 36 -9.94 39.08 46.62
N PRO A 37 -10.51 38.38 47.64
CA PRO A 37 -11.78 37.64 47.69
C PRO A 37 -12.70 38.12 48.87
N VAL A 38 -13.59 37.24 49.38
CA VAL A 38 -14.34 37.23 50.66
C VAL A 38 -15.88 37.36 50.55
N LEU A 39 -16.58 36.28 50.96
CA LEU A 39 -17.87 36.11 51.70
C LEU A 39 -18.79 37.35 51.88
N GLN A 40 -20.14 37.33 51.79
CA GLN A 40 -21.11 36.35 52.31
C GLN A 40 -22.61 36.71 52.00
N TYR A 41 -23.47 35.68 51.97
CA TYR A 41 -24.92 35.61 52.30
C TYR A 41 -26.08 36.36 51.58
N ALA A 42 -27.08 35.52 51.25
CA ALA A 42 -28.54 35.65 51.40
C ALA A 42 -29.37 36.48 50.37
N GLY A 43 -30.37 35.81 49.78
CA GLY A 43 -31.35 36.38 48.83
C GLY A 43 -32.19 35.30 48.14
N VAL A 44 -32.87 34.44 48.91
CA VAL A 44 -33.57 33.24 48.38
C VAL A 44 -34.81 33.59 47.53
N ALA A 45 -34.94 32.87 46.42
CA ALA A 45 -36.04 32.95 45.47
C ALA A 45 -37.43 32.66 46.08
N PHE A 46 -38.45 33.36 45.60
CA PHE A 46 -39.85 33.00 45.77
C PHE A 46 -40.69 33.56 44.60
N LEU A 47 -41.70 32.79 44.16
CA LEU A 47 -42.57 33.04 42.99
C LEU A 47 -41.85 33.19 41.63
N ILE A 48 -41.96 32.17 40.78
CA ILE A 48 -42.84 32.15 39.59
C ILE A 48 -43.01 30.67 39.18
N LEU A 49 -43.99 29.99 39.76
CA LEU A 49 -44.51 28.69 39.31
C LEU A 49 -46.03 28.59 39.56
N ALA A 50 -46.72 29.73 39.52
CA ALA A 50 -48.09 29.90 40.01
C ALA A 50 -48.97 30.76 39.07
N VAL A 51 -48.63 30.80 37.77
CA VAL A 51 -49.29 31.68 36.79
C VAL A 51 -49.86 30.91 35.57
N PHE A 52 -49.26 29.79 35.17
CA PHE A 52 -49.53 29.17 33.86
C PHE A 52 -50.50 27.97 33.84
N LEU A 53 -51.20 27.67 34.93
CA LEU A 53 -52.11 26.52 35.00
C LEU A 53 -53.47 26.80 35.66
N LEU A 54 -53.89 28.06 35.74
CA LEU A 54 -55.21 28.44 36.27
C LEU A 54 -55.74 29.74 35.63
N LEU A 55 -56.33 29.62 34.43
CA LEU A 55 -57.48 30.43 33.98
C LEU A 55 -58.01 29.93 32.63
N ASN A 56 -59.13 29.20 32.67
CA ASN A 56 -60.00 28.92 31.54
C ASN A 56 -61.34 29.62 31.82
N TYR A 57 -61.96 30.29 30.83
CA TYR A 57 -63.34 30.03 30.39
C TYR A 57 -63.84 31.03 29.32
N THR A 58 -64.56 30.45 28.36
CA THR A 58 -65.30 30.97 27.19
C THR A 58 -66.15 32.26 27.33
N VAL A 59 -66.30 33.01 26.23
CA VAL A 59 -67.60 33.47 25.66
C VAL A 59 -67.50 33.50 24.10
N MET A 60 -68.64 33.32 23.39
CA MET A 60 -68.83 33.32 21.92
C MET A 60 -69.25 34.73 21.38
N PRO A 61 -69.95 34.88 20.23
CA PRO A 61 -69.48 34.81 18.83
C PRO A 61 -69.74 36.13 18.05
N LEU A 62 -69.50 36.15 16.72
CA LEU A 62 -70.21 37.07 15.80
C LEU A 62 -70.29 36.48 14.38
N ASP A 63 -71.38 36.79 13.67
CA ASP A 63 -71.76 36.18 12.39
C ASP A 63 -71.27 36.94 11.14
N GLY A 64 -71.37 36.28 9.98
CA GLY A 64 -70.85 36.77 8.70
C GLY A 64 -71.72 37.78 7.93
N LEU A 65 -71.23 38.12 6.74
CA LEU A 65 -71.94 38.87 5.70
C LEU A 65 -71.69 38.20 4.33
N GLY A 66 -72.65 38.33 3.40
CA GLY A 66 -72.60 37.71 2.08
C GLY A 66 -73.19 38.59 0.98
N PHE A 67 -73.70 37.95 -0.09
CA PHE A 67 -74.11 38.53 -1.40
C PHE A 67 -72.93 38.99 -2.30
N GLY A 68 -72.94 38.79 -3.63
CA GLY A 68 -73.83 37.95 -4.45
C GLY A 68 -73.94 38.40 -5.93
N LEU A 69 -74.26 37.45 -6.84
CA LEU A 69 -74.56 37.64 -8.28
C LEU A 69 -73.34 38.00 -9.17
N THR A 70 -73.23 37.65 -10.48
CA THR A 70 -74.15 37.04 -11.47
C THR A 70 -73.49 35.94 -12.35
N ASN A 71 -74.32 35.04 -12.89
CA ASN A 71 -74.07 34.00 -13.93
C ASN A 71 -74.60 34.51 -15.32
N PRO A 72 -74.69 33.71 -16.42
CA PRO A 72 -73.84 32.66 -17.05
C PRO A 72 -73.64 33.04 -18.57
N PRO A 73 -73.64 32.18 -19.63
CA PRO A 73 -73.42 30.73 -19.84
C PRO A 73 -72.19 30.47 -20.76
N ALA A 74 -71.96 29.38 -21.52
CA ALA A 74 -72.67 28.14 -21.92
C ALA A 74 -71.63 27.03 -22.25
N GLU A 75 -71.89 25.79 -22.73
CA GLU A 75 -73.11 25.03 -23.11
C GLU A 75 -72.82 23.50 -22.90
N ALA A 76 -73.57 22.59 -23.54
CA ALA A 76 -73.34 21.11 -23.58
C ALA A 76 -73.87 20.50 -24.90
N PRO A 77 -73.67 19.19 -25.20
CA PRO A 77 -74.58 18.12 -24.70
C PRO A 77 -73.90 16.75 -24.44
N ALA A 78 -74.69 15.71 -24.11
CA ALA A 78 -74.19 14.37 -23.70
C ALA A 78 -74.87 13.14 -24.42
N PRO A 79 -75.42 12.07 -23.76
CA PRO A 79 -74.93 10.69 -23.96
C PRO A 79 -75.98 9.67 -24.49
N PRO A 80 -75.64 8.37 -24.58
CA PRO A 80 -76.36 7.38 -23.77
C PRO A 80 -75.49 6.32 -23.03
N ALA A 81 -75.96 5.06 -22.91
CA ALA A 81 -75.99 4.34 -21.62
C ALA A 81 -76.23 2.81 -21.71
N LEU A 82 -76.40 2.13 -20.54
CA LEU A 82 -76.87 0.74 -20.30
C LEU A 82 -75.83 -0.40 -20.57
N SER A 83 -75.81 -1.57 -19.89
CA SER A 83 -76.46 -2.04 -18.64
C SER A 83 -75.90 -3.40 -18.13
N SER A 84 -76.23 -3.76 -16.86
CA SER A 84 -76.31 -5.12 -16.24
C SER A 84 -75.05 -6.02 -16.17
N GLN A 85 -74.53 -6.43 -14.99
CA GLN A 85 -75.07 -7.32 -13.92
C GLN A 85 -74.88 -8.86 -14.18
N PRO A 86 -74.71 -9.70 -13.13
CA PRO A 86 -73.69 -10.78 -13.15
C PRO A 86 -74.27 -12.21 -13.03
N LYS A 87 -73.39 -13.19 -12.74
CA LYS A 87 -73.77 -14.45 -12.08
C LYS A 87 -72.67 -15.01 -11.18
N ALA A 88 -73.04 -15.40 -9.96
CA ALA A 88 -72.27 -16.26 -9.06
C ALA A 88 -73.25 -17.23 -8.37
N VAL A 89 -72.89 -18.52 -8.34
CA VAL A 89 -73.44 -19.63 -7.54
C VAL A 89 -72.26 -20.63 -7.48
N GLU A 90 -71.54 -20.81 -6.37
CA GLU A 90 -71.86 -21.54 -5.13
C GLU A 90 -71.85 -23.08 -5.25
N LEU A 91 -71.05 -23.69 -4.36
CA LEU A 91 -71.17 -25.07 -3.82
C LEU A 91 -70.94 -26.23 -4.84
N ASN A 92 -70.52 -27.44 -4.46
CA ASN A 92 -70.43 -28.02 -3.12
C ASN A 92 -69.32 -29.09 -2.93
N GLU A 93 -68.99 -29.34 -1.65
CA GLU A 93 -68.47 -30.56 -0.98
C GLU A 93 -67.82 -31.76 -1.72
N MET A 94 -66.64 -32.13 -1.20
CA MET A 94 -66.22 -33.48 -0.71
C MET A 94 -66.28 -34.77 -1.57
N SER A 95 -65.07 -35.31 -1.79
CA SER A 95 -64.61 -36.66 -1.37
C SER A 95 -64.63 -37.88 -2.31
N ALA A 96 -63.71 -38.80 -1.96
CA ALA A 96 -63.71 -40.26 -2.18
C ALA A 96 -63.81 -40.81 -3.63
N SER A 97 -62.67 -41.14 -4.24
CA SER A 97 -62.10 -42.50 -4.23
C SER A 97 -62.23 -43.20 -5.62
N SER A 98 -61.61 -44.33 -5.96
CA SER A 98 -60.74 -45.27 -5.22
C SER A 98 -59.79 -46.04 -6.16
N SER A 99 -58.94 -46.88 -5.55
CA SER A 99 -58.41 -48.16 -6.08
C SER A 99 -57.06 -48.17 -6.84
N PHE A 100 -56.17 -49.16 -6.64
CA PHE A 100 -56.19 -50.31 -5.70
C PHE A 100 -54.78 -50.88 -5.42
N MET A 101 -54.58 -51.41 -4.20
CA MET A 101 -53.72 -52.55 -3.77
C MET A 101 -52.26 -52.72 -4.28
N ALA A 102 -51.30 -53.29 -3.53
CA ALA A 102 -51.14 -53.69 -2.12
C ALA A 102 -49.62 -53.98 -1.90
N SER A 103 -49.05 -54.38 -0.75
CA SER A 103 -49.58 -54.90 0.53
C SER A 103 -48.56 -54.56 1.67
N VAL A 104 -48.97 -54.19 2.90
CA VAL A 104 -49.21 -55.08 4.08
C VAL A 104 -47.95 -55.87 4.48
N ASP A 105 -47.43 -55.90 5.71
CA ASP A 105 -47.74 -55.27 7.04
C ASP A 105 -46.49 -55.50 7.96
N THR A 106 -46.32 -55.22 9.27
CA THR A 106 -47.01 -54.66 10.49
C THR A 106 -45.88 -54.39 11.53
N ASN A 107 -46.03 -53.90 12.78
CA ASN A 107 -46.79 -52.81 13.44
C ASN A 107 -46.29 -52.70 14.92
N ALA A 108 -46.78 -51.68 15.65
CA ALA A 108 -47.02 -51.63 17.10
C ALA A 108 -45.84 -51.44 18.10
N ASP A 109 -45.75 -50.21 18.62
CA ASP A 109 -46.11 -49.81 19.99
C ASP A 109 -45.69 -50.68 21.20
N ALA A 110 -45.10 -50.06 22.25
CA ALA A 110 -45.90 -49.49 23.36
C ALA A 110 -45.08 -49.02 24.60
N ALA A 111 -45.65 -48.02 25.31
CA ALA A 111 -45.72 -47.87 26.77
C ALA A 111 -44.47 -47.75 27.70
N ALA A 112 -44.27 -46.51 28.18
CA ALA A 112 -44.50 -46.09 29.59
C ALA A 112 -43.48 -46.33 30.75
N ALA A 113 -43.10 -45.19 31.35
CA ALA A 113 -43.20 -44.84 32.78
C ALA A 113 -42.12 -45.28 33.81
N ALA A 114 -42.34 -44.77 35.04
CA ALA A 114 -41.62 -44.93 36.32
C ALA A 114 -40.37 -44.05 36.56
N ALA A 115 -40.51 -43.12 37.50
CA ALA A 115 -39.46 -42.23 38.01
C ALA A 115 -38.68 -42.84 39.19
N THR A 116 -37.59 -42.20 39.59
CA THR A 116 -37.12 -42.22 40.99
C THR A 116 -36.45 -40.90 41.32
N ALA A 117 -36.70 -40.39 42.54
CA ALA A 117 -36.07 -39.21 43.15
C ALA A 117 -35.67 -39.59 44.60
N VAL A 118 -35.42 -38.61 45.49
CA VAL A 118 -35.00 -38.78 46.90
C VAL A 118 -33.50 -39.15 47.00
N ASP A 119 -32.63 -38.53 47.81
CA ASP A 119 -32.71 -37.44 48.81
C ASP A 119 -31.43 -36.55 48.66
N ASP A 120 -31.13 -35.43 49.35
CA ASP A 120 -31.53 -35.04 50.72
C ASP A 120 -31.37 -33.52 51.03
N LYS A 121 -32.18 -33.02 52.00
CA LYS A 121 -31.99 -31.88 52.95
C LYS A 121 -31.48 -30.48 52.48
N GLN A 122 -32.32 -29.44 52.60
CA GLN A 122 -32.52 -28.50 53.75
C GLN A 122 -31.47 -27.37 53.84
N ASP A 123 -31.84 -26.08 53.74
CA ASP A 123 -32.68 -25.22 54.62
C ASP A 123 -32.04 -24.84 55.97
N THR A 124 -31.66 -23.56 56.14
CA THR A 124 -32.40 -22.60 56.99
C THR A 124 -31.79 -21.18 56.99
N ALA A 125 -32.63 -20.17 57.26
CA ALA A 125 -32.21 -18.80 57.61
C ALA A 125 -31.88 -18.72 59.15
N SER A 126 -31.61 -17.60 59.83
CA SER A 126 -31.91 -16.16 59.69
C SER A 126 -30.93 -15.36 60.61
N GLU A 127 -30.97 -14.05 60.92
CA GLU A 127 -32.01 -12.99 60.96
C GLU A 127 -31.42 -11.55 60.79
N ALA A 128 -32.30 -10.57 60.55
CA ALA A 128 -32.31 -9.17 61.08
C ALA A 128 -31.13 -8.19 60.82
N SER A 129 -31.34 -6.87 60.62
CA SER A 129 -32.57 -6.07 60.41
C SER A 129 -32.28 -4.61 60.01
N SER A 130 -33.34 -3.92 59.55
CA SER A 130 -33.64 -2.47 59.73
C SER A 130 -32.96 -1.40 58.82
N SER A 131 -33.71 -0.30 58.64
CA SER A 131 -33.37 1.05 58.11
C SER A 131 -32.67 1.16 56.73
N SER A 132 -33.19 1.77 55.66
CA SER A 132 -34.07 2.95 55.40
C SER A 132 -33.29 4.20 54.93
N THR A 133 -33.63 4.63 53.70
CA THR A 133 -33.55 6.01 53.17
C THR A 133 -32.21 6.77 53.19
N SER A 134 -31.61 6.91 52.00
CA SER A 134 -31.04 8.19 51.55
C SER A 134 -31.15 8.32 50.01
N GLU A 135 -31.71 9.44 49.57
CA GLU A 135 -31.31 10.32 48.45
C GLU A 135 -30.36 9.78 47.35
N GLY A 136 -30.54 10.12 46.07
CA GLY A 136 -31.53 11.01 45.45
C GLY A 136 -31.28 11.17 43.94
N ALA A 137 -32.27 11.64 43.18
CA ALA A 137 -32.20 11.72 41.71
C ALA A 137 -32.26 13.17 41.17
N ALA A 138 -31.47 13.43 40.13
CA ALA A 138 -31.66 14.48 39.12
C ALA A 138 -30.80 14.08 37.89
N SER A 139 -31.31 13.89 36.67
CA SER A 139 -31.92 14.88 35.76
C SER A 139 -31.03 16.12 35.56
N SER A 140 -30.19 16.20 34.53
CA SER A 140 -30.52 16.36 33.11
C SER A 140 -31.21 17.69 32.77
N GLU A 141 -30.45 18.65 32.28
CA GLU A 141 -30.93 19.69 31.36
C GLU A 141 -29.79 20.02 30.37
N VAL A 142 -30.11 20.63 29.24
CA VAL A 142 -29.32 20.53 27.99
C VAL A 142 -29.09 21.90 27.35
N ASP A 143 -27.86 22.12 26.86
CA ASP A 143 -27.55 22.88 25.64
C ASP A 143 -26.08 22.56 25.24
N SER A 144 -25.83 21.81 24.17
CA SER A 144 -25.70 22.26 22.75
C SER A 144 -24.39 23.04 22.52
N ASP A 145 -23.43 22.54 21.71
CA ASP A 145 -23.55 22.39 20.25
C ASP A 145 -22.45 21.48 19.61
N TRP A 146 -22.67 21.02 18.38
CA TRP A 146 -21.78 20.28 17.43
C TRP A 146 -20.73 19.26 17.94
N GLY A 147 -21.03 17.96 17.79
CA GLY A 147 -20.05 16.87 17.77
C GLY A 147 -20.22 15.94 16.57
N ILE A 148 -19.11 15.40 16.03
CA ILE A 148 -19.12 14.34 15.00
C ILE A 148 -18.11 13.24 15.37
N ASN A 149 -18.62 12.17 15.96
CA ASN A 149 -18.11 10.79 15.85
C ASN A 149 -19.32 9.96 15.39
N ALA A 150 -19.27 8.98 14.47
CA ALA A 150 -18.20 8.08 14.04
C ALA A 150 -17.87 6.96 15.05
N ASP A 151 -18.88 6.14 15.38
CA ASP A 151 -18.73 4.82 15.98
C ASP A 151 -19.85 3.87 15.46
N GLU A 152 -19.47 2.78 14.79
CA GLU A 152 -20.35 1.63 14.51
C GLU A 152 -19.50 0.35 14.43
N SER A 153 -19.46 -0.45 15.50
CA SER A 153 -18.93 -1.83 15.44
C SER A 153 -19.40 -2.74 16.59
N ALA A 154 -20.72 -2.85 16.83
CA ALA A 154 -21.25 -3.80 17.81
C ALA A 154 -22.69 -4.28 17.52
N ALA A 155 -22.84 -5.41 16.82
CA ALA A 155 -24.00 -6.31 16.94
C ALA A 155 -23.67 -7.70 16.37
N THR A 156 -23.91 -8.76 17.15
CA THR A 156 -23.95 -10.15 16.66
C THR A 156 -25.17 -10.85 17.23
N ASP A 157 -26.03 -11.32 16.33
CA ASP A 157 -27.05 -12.38 16.45
C ASP A 157 -27.80 -12.55 17.79
N ASN A 158 -29.09 -12.24 17.74
CA ASN A 158 -30.13 -13.10 18.33
C ASN A 158 -31.44 -12.90 17.56
N LEU A 159 -31.94 -13.94 16.90
CA LEU A 159 -33.26 -13.97 16.27
C LEU A 159 -33.92 -15.33 16.48
N ASP A 160 -35.06 -15.30 17.15
CA ASP A 160 -36.11 -16.30 17.13
C ASP A 160 -37.45 -15.53 17.17
N ALA A 161 -38.52 -16.10 16.61
CA ALA A 161 -39.86 -15.50 16.46
C ALA A 161 -40.02 -14.30 15.48
N VAL A 162 -40.37 -14.63 14.24
CA VAL A 162 -41.51 -14.10 13.45
C VAL A 162 -42.18 -12.81 13.94
N ASP A 163 -42.14 -11.75 13.12
CA ASP A 163 -43.35 -11.28 12.41
C ASP A 163 -43.01 -10.43 11.16
N ASN A 164 -44.02 -10.07 10.35
CA ASN A 164 -43.83 -9.26 9.13
C ASN A 164 -44.09 -7.76 9.38
N GLU A 165 -43.14 -6.89 9.02
CA GLU A 165 -43.42 -5.52 8.56
C GLU A 165 -42.19 -4.95 7.80
N GLU A 166 -42.43 -4.05 6.84
CA GLU A 166 -41.39 -3.46 5.99
C GLU A 166 -40.74 -2.22 6.66
N PRO A 167 -39.40 -2.09 6.70
CA PRO A 167 -38.74 -0.85 7.08
C PRO A 167 -38.49 0.07 5.86
N GLU A 168 -38.71 1.38 6.05
CA GLU A 168 -38.66 2.39 5.00
C GLU A 168 -37.24 2.73 4.49
N ALA A 169 -37.18 3.46 3.37
CA ALA A 169 -35.95 3.74 2.64
C ALA A 169 -35.08 4.85 3.26
N PHE A 170 -33.76 4.66 3.21
CA PHE A 170 -32.80 5.77 3.24
C PHE A 170 -32.45 6.19 1.81
N SER A 171 -32.79 7.42 1.44
CA SER A 171 -32.57 7.98 0.11
C SER A 171 -31.27 8.78 0.00
N GLU A 172 -30.35 8.33 -0.86
CA GLU A 172 -29.35 9.24 -1.45
C GLU A 172 -29.96 9.93 -2.67
N SER A 173 -30.61 11.07 -2.44
CA SER A 173 -30.81 12.09 -3.47
C SER A 173 -29.79 13.24 -3.27
N ASP A 174 -29.37 14.02 -4.26
CA ASP A 174 -30.07 14.27 -5.52
C ASP A 174 -29.15 14.58 -6.73
N ALA A 175 -29.81 14.70 -7.89
CA ALA A 175 -29.31 15.25 -9.16
C ALA A 175 -28.16 14.51 -9.85
N PHE A 176 -28.52 13.48 -10.61
CA PHE A 176 -28.18 13.46 -12.05
C PHE A 176 -29.34 14.11 -12.81
N LEU A 177 -29.05 14.95 -13.81
CA LEU A 177 -30.08 15.50 -14.67
C LEU A 177 -30.57 14.44 -15.66
N GLN A 178 -31.88 14.43 -15.88
CA GLN A 178 -32.47 13.88 -17.10
C GLN A 178 -32.33 14.95 -18.19
N ASP A 179 -31.81 14.58 -19.35
CA ASP A 179 -32.07 15.27 -20.60
C ASP A 179 -32.95 14.35 -21.46
N GLU A 180 -33.92 14.92 -22.16
CA GLU A 180 -34.87 14.21 -23.00
C GLU A 180 -34.25 13.95 -24.39
N GLU A 181 -34.28 12.71 -24.88
CA GLU A 181 -34.20 12.41 -26.32
C GLU A 181 -35.37 11.49 -26.70
N GLU A 182 -35.99 11.77 -27.84
CA GLU A 182 -37.23 11.13 -28.31
C GLU A 182 -37.01 9.66 -28.73
N GLU A 183 -38.04 8.82 -28.61
CA GLU A 183 -37.99 7.43 -29.10
C GLU A 183 -37.92 7.37 -30.64
N PRO A 184 -36.87 6.76 -31.25
CA PRO A 184 -36.95 6.30 -32.62
C PRO A 184 -37.66 4.93 -32.67
N GLU A 185 -38.64 4.78 -33.57
CA GLU A 185 -39.40 3.53 -33.73
C GLU A 185 -38.51 2.29 -33.99
N PRO A 186 -38.93 1.08 -33.55
CA PRO A 186 -38.11 -0.12 -33.61
C PRO A 186 -37.86 -0.59 -35.06
N ILE A 187 -36.65 -0.34 -35.56
CA ILE A 187 -36.16 -0.94 -36.80
C ILE A 187 -35.90 -2.43 -36.58
N GLU A 188 -36.60 -3.31 -37.31
CA GLU A 188 -36.32 -4.75 -37.36
C GLU A 188 -34.96 -5.03 -38.02
N VAL A 189 -33.88 -5.01 -37.23
CA VAL A 189 -32.57 -5.46 -37.67
C VAL A 189 -32.55 -6.98 -37.72
N ASN A 190 -32.85 -7.52 -38.90
CA ASN A 190 -32.76 -8.96 -39.19
C ASN A 190 -31.40 -9.54 -38.77
N ALA A 191 -31.40 -10.78 -38.26
CA ALA A 191 -30.22 -11.46 -37.72
C ALA A 191 -29.20 -11.85 -38.81
N GLY A 192 -28.41 -10.87 -39.26
CA GLY A 192 -27.32 -11.07 -40.22
C GLY A 192 -26.15 -11.85 -39.62
N GLU A 193 -25.60 -12.79 -40.39
CA GLU A 193 -24.58 -13.74 -39.94
C GLU A 193 -23.31 -13.08 -39.39
N TRP A 194 -22.91 -13.45 -38.17
CA TRP A 194 -21.63 -13.04 -37.58
C TRP A 194 -20.47 -13.89 -38.15
N LYS A 195 -20.10 -13.65 -39.41
CA LYS A 195 -18.97 -14.33 -40.07
C LYS A 195 -17.64 -13.65 -39.70
N PRO A 196 -16.70 -14.34 -39.01
CA PRO A 196 -15.41 -13.77 -38.68
C PRO A 196 -14.52 -13.69 -39.92
N GLY A 197 -14.13 -12.47 -40.31
CA GLY A 197 -13.21 -12.23 -41.42
C GLY A 197 -11.77 -12.62 -41.08
N PHE A 198 -11.45 -13.91 -41.22
CA PHE A 198 -10.08 -14.43 -41.25
C PHE A 198 -9.81 -15.07 -42.62
N SER A 199 -9.09 -14.36 -43.48
CA SER A 199 -8.58 -14.88 -44.75
C SER A 199 -7.31 -14.14 -45.16
N ASP A 200 -6.20 -14.50 -44.52
CA ASP A 200 -4.86 -14.39 -45.09
C ASP A 200 -4.16 -15.72 -44.78
N GLU A 201 -3.75 -16.45 -45.82
CA GLU A 201 -3.17 -17.77 -45.67
C GLU A 201 -1.70 -17.68 -45.25
N LEU A 202 -1.34 -18.34 -44.15
CA LEU A 202 0.05 -18.66 -43.86
C LEU A 202 0.18 -20.18 -43.69
N HIS A 203 0.81 -20.85 -44.67
CA HIS A 203 1.21 -22.23 -44.50
C HIS A 203 2.23 -22.32 -43.35
N ILE A 204 1.95 -23.23 -42.41
CA ILE A 204 2.92 -23.77 -41.47
C ILE A 204 2.85 -25.28 -41.68
N GLU A 205 3.91 -25.87 -42.19
CA GLU A 205 4.02 -27.32 -42.32
C GLU A 205 4.09 -27.95 -40.92
N GLY A 206 3.44 -29.10 -40.75
CA GLY A 206 3.24 -29.70 -39.43
C GLY A 206 4.38 -30.59 -38.99
N GLU A 207 4.84 -30.43 -37.75
CA GLU A 207 5.54 -31.48 -37.01
C GLU A 207 4.59 -32.15 -36.02
N GLU A 208 4.48 -33.49 -36.11
CA GLU A 208 3.60 -34.29 -35.24
C GLU A 208 4.25 -34.50 -33.86
N LEU A 209 3.78 -33.78 -32.83
CA LEU A 209 4.19 -34.06 -31.45
C LEU A 209 3.35 -35.18 -30.83
N TRP A 210 3.97 -36.36 -30.68
CA TRP A 210 3.33 -37.60 -30.26
C TRP A 210 2.80 -37.57 -28.82
N MET A 211 1.49 -37.74 -28.64
CA MET A 211 0.90 -38.06 -27.32
C MET A 211 1.15 -39.53 -26.95
N GLN A 212 2.22 -39.83 -26.21
CA GLN A 212 2.31 -41.11 -25.49
C GLN A 212 1.40 -41.10 -24.24
N LYS A 213 0.47 -42.06 -24.19
CA LYS A 213 -0.30 -42.38 -22.98
C LYS A 213 0.60 -43.11 -21.97
N GLY A 214 1.27 -42.35 -21.11
CA GLY A 214 2.01 -42.87 -19.94
C GLY A 214 1.26 -42.59 -18.64
N GLY A 215 0.86 -43.63 -17.90
CA GLY A 215 0.30 -43.48 -16.56
C GLY A 215 1.39 -43.18 -15.52
N GLY A 216 1.52 -41.90 -15.13
CA GLY A 216 2.50 -41.45 -14.13
C GLY A 216 1.91 -40.38 -13.20
N ARG A 217 2.43 -40.29 -11.97
CA ARG A 217 1.96 -39.34 -10.96
C ARG A 217 2.32 -37.90 -11.37
N ALA A 218 1.31 -37.09 -11.70
CA ALA A 218 1.48 -35.66 -11.95
C ALA A 218 1.56 -34.86 -10.64
N SER A 219 2.73 -34.84 -10.00
CA SER A 219 3.02 -33.97 -8.85
C SER A 219 3.27 -32.53 -9.32
N VAL A 220 2.20 -31.77 -9.57
CA VAL A 220 2.26 -30.38 -10.04
C VAL A 220 1.79 -29.42 -8.93
N TRP A 221 2.42 -29.49 -7.76
CA TRP A 221 2.16 -28.57 -6.64
C TRP A 221 3.47 -28.14 -5.99
N GLY A 222 3.84 -26.86 -6.18
CA GLY A 222 5.12 -26.32 -5.71
C GLY A 222 6.26 -26.63 -6.68
N LEU A 223 6.45 -25.75 -7.67
CA LEU A 223 7.82 -25.51 -8.14
C LEU A 223 8.57 -24.78 -7.01
N PRO A 224 9.87 -25.06 -6.80
CA PRO A 224 10.76 -24.15 -6.07
C PRO A 224 10.86 -22.79 -6.77
N PRO A 225 11.66 -21.84 -6.26
CA PRO A 225 12.19 -20.73 -7.05
C PRO A 225 12.80 -21.23 -8.37
N LYS A 226 12.83 -20.39 -9.41
CA LYS A 226 13.37 -20.79 -10.72
C LYS A 226 14.83 -21.26 -10.51
N ASP A 227 15.14 -22.49 -10.93
CA ASP A 227 16.48 -23.09 -10.93
C ASP A 227 17.18 -23.38 -9.58
N MET A 228 16.48 -24.02 -8.63
CA MET A 228 17.15 -24.93 -7.67
C MET A 228 17.37 -26.32 -8.32
N ARG A 229 18.62 -26.65 -8.72
CA ARG A 229 18.97 -27.90 -9.44
C ARG A 229 20.05 -28.77 -8.77
N ASP A 230 20.59 -28.38 -7.63
CA ASP A 230 21.79 -28.98 -7.03
C ASP A 230 21.53 -29.83 -5.76
N GLY A 231 20.42 -29.60 -5.06
CA GLY A 231 20.09 -30.28 -3.80
C GLY A 231 20.39 -29.47 -2.54
N SER A 232 20.64 -28.16 -2.66
CA SER A 232 20.62 -27.20 -1.55
C SER A 232 19.28 -27.20 -0.79
N ASP A 233 19.28 -26.82 0.50
CA ASP A 233 18.04 -26.58 1.23
C ASP A 233 17.42 -25.27 0.68
N PRO A 234 16.10 -25.20 0.40
CA PRO A 234 15.45 -23.96 -0.02
C PRO A 234 15.54 -22.79 0.98
N LEU A 235 16.10 -22.99 2.18
CA LEU A 235 16.44 -21.95 3.15
C LEU A 235 17.94 -21.54 3.14
N ASP A 236 18.83 -22.24 2.43
CA ASP A 236 20.26 -21.90 2.34
C ASP A 236 20.51 -20.44 1.87
N PRO A 237 19.78 -19.88 0.88
CA PRO A 237 19.93 -18.48 0.48
C PRO A 237 19.60 -17.44 1.57
N LEU A 238 18.97 -17.86 2.67
CA LEU A 238 18.61 -16.99 3.79
C LEU A 238 19.69 -16.93 4.88
N ILE A 239 20.66 -17.85 4.87
CA ILE A 239 21.71 -17.93 5.90
C ILE A 239 22.48 -16.59 6.04
N PRO A 240 22.92 -15.91 4.97
CA PRO A 240 23.60 -14.62 5.10
C PRO A 240 22.68 -13.54 5.67
N LEU A 241 21.46 -13.40 5.13
CA LEU A 241 20.48 -12.36 5.51
C LEU A 241 19.96 -12.50 6.95
N CYS A 242 20.10 -13.68 7.55
CA CYS A 242 19.65 -14.01 8.89
C CYS A 242 20.79 -14.19 9.92
N GLY A 243 22.05 -14.24 9.49
CA GLY A 243 23.22 -14.20 10.36
C GLY A 243 23.53 -12.78 10.86
N GLY A 244 24.45 -12.64 11.83
CA GLY A 244 24.91 -11.32 12.28
C GLY A 244 25.80 -10.61 11.25
N GLY A 245 26.76 -11.35 10.68
CA GLY A 245 27.90 -10.80 9.92
C GLY A 245 27.70 -10.44 8.46
N SER A 246 26.47 -10.15 8.00
CA SER A 246 26.23 -9.70 6.62
C SER A 246 25.43 -8.39 6.61
N PRO A 247 26.07 -7.25 6.26
CA PRO A 247 25.35 -6.03 5.93
C PRO A 247 24.38 -6.31 4.78
N LEU A 248 23.17 -5.75 4.84
CA LEU A 248 22.32 -5.66 3.66
C LEU A 248 23.06 -4.76 2.65
N GLU A 249 23.30 -5.20 1.41
CA GLU A 249 23.96 -4.32 0.42
C GLU A 249 23.21 -2.98 0.30
N GLY A 250 23.96 -1.89 0.35
CA GLY A 250 23.43 -0.53 0.48
C GLY A 250 23.46 -0.01 1.93
N ASP A 251 23.24 -0.84 2.95
CA ASP A 251 23.13 -0.35 4.34
C ASP A 251 24.47 -0.08 5.04
N GLY A 252 25.63 -0.35 4.42
CA GLY A 252 26.95 0.23 4.78
C GLY A 252 27.47 0.07 6.23
N HIS A 253 26.81 -0.72 7.07
CA HIS A 253 26.96 -0.68 8.54
C HIS A 253 27.12 -2.08 9.16
N ALA A 254 27.39 -2.11 10.47
CA ALA A 254 27.82 -3.29 11.24
C ALA A 254 26.81 -4.45 11.35
N GLU A 255 27.10 -5.46 12.18
CA GLU A 255 26.21 -6.59 12.47
C GLU A 255 24.93 -6.16 13.20
N ASP A 256 23.78 -6.79 12.90
CA ASP A 256 22.53 -6.58 13.64
C ASP A 256 22.65 -7.29 15.02
N PRO A 257 22.70 -6.56 16.16
CA PRO A 257 23.19 -7.10 17.43
C PRO A 257 22.12 -7.89 18.18
N ILE A 258 21.55 -8.90 17.52
CA ILE A 258 20.40 -9.68 17.99
C ILE A 258 20.61 -11.18 17.77
N ALA A 259 20.38 -11.96 18.83
CA ALA A 259 20.40 -13.41 18.81
C ALA A 259 19.06 -13.96 19.29
N VAL A 260 18.46 -14.83 18.48
CA VAL A 260 17.17 -15.49 18.73
C VAL A 260 17.44 -16.97 19.00
N ARG A 261 16.75 -17.54 19.99
CA ARG A 261 16.89 -18.95 20.37
C ARG A 261 15.51 -19.55 20.68
N VAL A 262 15.26 -20.77 20.21
CA VAL A 262 14.06 -21.53 20.60
C VAL A 262 14.41 -22.49 21.72
N VAL A 263 13.82 -22.27 22.90
CA VAL A 263 13.98 -23.12 24.08
C VAL A 263 12.76 -24.03 24.16
N PHE A 264 12.98 -25.34 24.10
CA PHE A 264 11.92 -26.35 24.15
C PHE A 264 11.70 -26.83 25.58
N ASP A 265 10.45 -27.18 25.90
CA ASP A 265 10.09 -27.83 27.16
C ASP A 265 10.34 -29.35 27.04
N GLU A 266 11.21 -29.90 27.89
CA GLU A 266 11.54 -31.33 27.88
C GLU A 266 10.47 -32.20 28.57
N GLU A 267 9.71 -31.64 29.51
CA GLU A 267 8.62 -32.33 30.20
C GLU A 267 7.31 -32.30 29.39
N ARG A 268 7.13 -31.29 28.53
CA ARG A 268 5.95 -31.13 27.66
C ARG A 268 6.34 -31.06 26.17
N PRO A 269 6.68 -32.20 25.54
CA PRO A 269 7.09 -32.28 24.14
C PRO A 269 6.16 -31.53 23.18
N GLY A 270 6.71 -30.49 22.55
CA GLY A 270 5.98 -29.59 21.64
C GLY A 270 5.79 -28.18 22.20
N SER A 271 5.84 -27.97 23.52
CA SER A 271 5.88 -26.61 24.08
C SER A 271 7.25 -25.96 23.84
N TYR A 272 7.28 -24.66 23.59
CA TYR A 272 8.52 -23.89 23.42
C TYR A 272 8.36 -22.40 23.75
N ALA A 273 9.49 -21.75 24.04
CA ALA A 273 9.62 -20.31 24.17
C ALA A 273 10.62 -19.78 23.14
N ILE A 274 10.25 -18.71 22.42
CA ILE A 274 11.14 -17.94 21.58
C ILE A 274 11.75 -16.87 22.46
N LYS A 275 13.06 -16.98 22.69
CA LYS A 275 13.83 -16.02 23.45
C LYS A 275 14.66 -15.13 22.55
N VAL A 276 14.78 -13.86 22.92
CA VAL A 276 15.59 -12.85 22.23
C VAL A 276 16.64 -12.33 23.19
N GLU A 277 17.85 -12.16 22.68
CA GLU A 277 19.04 -11.71 23.38
C GLU A 277 19.64 -10.58 22.53
N ARG A 278 19.77 -9.37 23.09
CA ARG A 278 20.44 -8.26 22.43
C ARG A 278 21.89 -8.21 22.90
N ARG A 279 22.84 -8.21 21.95
CA ARG A 279 24.27 -8.08 22.26
C ARG A 279 24.59 -6.62 22.58
N SER A 280 25.37 -6.40 23.63
CA SER A 280 26.03 -5.14 23.93
C SER A 280 27.41 -5.08 23.24
N ASP A 281 27.93 -3.88 23.01
CA ASP A 281 29.31 -3.66 22.54
C ASP A 281 30.38 -4.05 23.59
N SER A 282 29.94 -4.49 24.78
CA SER A 282 30.74 -5.10 25.85
C SER A 282 30.40 -6.58 26.01
N ASP A 283 31.39 -7.42 26.36
CA ASP A 283 31.31 -8.89 26.55
C ASP A 283 30.45 -9.36 27.75
N SER A 284 29.47 -8.58 28.18
CA SER A 284 28.43 -8.97 29.12
C SER A 284 27.37 -9.83 28.42
N GLU A 285 26.96 -10.94 29.06
CA GLU A 285 25.81 -11.73 28.59
C GLU A 285 24.57 -10.83 28.45
N GLY A 286 23.96 -10.83 27.26
CA GLY A 286 22.84 -9.94 26.96
C GLY A 286 21.58 -10.31 27.74
N THR A 287 20.79 -9.30 28.15
CA THR A 287 19.52 -9.51 28.87
C THR A 287 18.55 -10.31 28.00
N GLN A 288 18.40 -11.60 28.30
CA GLN A 288 17.60 -12.52 27.50
C GLN A 288 16.12 -12.49 27.93
N SER A 289 15.25 -11.94 27.08
CA SER A 289 13.80 -11.90 27.30
C SER A 289 13.06 -13.04 26.59
N THR A 290 11.83 -13.34 27.05
CA THR A 290 10.92 -14.27 26.35
C THR A 290 9.97 -13.46 25.48
N TRP A 291 10.12 -13.55 24.16
CA TRP A 291 9.37 -12.73 23.19
C TRP A 291 7.99 -13.31 22.88
N LEU A 292 7.94 -14.62 22.61
CA LEU A 292 6.73 -15.37 22.30
C LEU A 292 6.83 -16.76 22.94
N GLN A 293 5.68 -17.34 23.30
CA GLN A 293 5.59 -18.68 23.89
C GLN A 293 4.54 -19.51 23.16
N SER A 294 4.71 -20.83 23.17
CA SER A 294 3.73 -21.82 22.70
C SER A 294 3.58 -22.93 23.73
N THR A 295 2.42 -23.02 24.39
CA THR A 295 2.03 -24.17 25.23
C THR A 295 1.23 -25.23 24.48
N ASN A 296 0.63 -24.86 23.33
CA ASN A 296 -0.07 -25.76 22.42
C ASN A 296 0.62 -25.71 21.05
N HIS A 297 1.46 -26.71 20.74
CA HIS A 297 2.33 -26.70 19.54
C HIS A 297 1.58 -26.40 18.24
N ALA A 298 0.61 -27.25 17.88
CA ALA A 298 -0.10 -27.20 16.60
C ALA A 298 -1.48 -27.85 16.68
N PHE A 299 -2.33 -27.61 15.68
CA PHE A 299 -3.61 -28.27 15.52
C PHE A 299 -4.02 -28.44 14.05
N VAL A 300 -4.93 -29.38 13.80
CA VAL A 300 -5.64 -29.52 12.52
C VAL A 300 -7.14 -29.66 12.76
N TYR A 301 -7.97 -29.24 11.82
CA TYR A 301 -9.41 -29.52 11.84
C TYR A 301 -9.72 -30.80 11.05
N GLN A 302 -10.71 -31.56 11.53
CA GLN A 302 -11.23 -32.73 10.83
C GLN A 302 -12.71 -32.90 11.14
N GLN A 303 -13.55 -33.04 10.11
CA GLN A 303 -15.02 -33.14 10.24
C GLN A 303 -15.60 -31.95 11.06
N GLY A 304 -15.04 -30.75 10.86
CA GLY A 304 -15.43 -29.53 11.57
C GLY A 304 -15.00 -29.42 13.04
N LYS A 305 -14.16 -30.34 13.56
CA LYS A 305 -13.63 -30.29 14.93
C LYS A 305 -12.12 -30.06 14.97
N ARG A 306 -11.65 -29.16 15.84
CA ARG A 306 -10.22 -28.96 16.16
C ARG A 306 -9.67 -30.25 16.80
N VAL A 307 -8.52 -30.72 16.33
CA VAL A 307 -7.81 -31.92 16.78
C VAL A 307 -6.42 -31.48 17.27
N THR A 308 -6.10 -31.79 18.52
CA THR A 308 -4.91 -31.30 19.24
C THR A 308 -4.23 -32.43 20.02
N ALA A 309 -3.04 -32.16 20.57
CA ALA A 309 -2.37 -33.05 21.51
C ALA A 309 -3.23 -33.27 22.77
N ALA A 310 -3.80 -32.21 23.33
CA ALA A 310 -4.71 -32.27 24.48
C ALA A 310 -5.97 -33.10 24.21
N SER A 311 -6.48 -33.12 22.97
CA SER A 311 -7.61 -33.99 22.59
C SER A 311 -7.20 -35.45 22.29
N GLN A 312 -5.94 -35.83 22.57
CA GLN A 312 -5.33 -37.15 22.35
C GLN A 312 -5.46 -37.74 20.93
N ARG A 313 -5.81 -36.92 19.93
CA ARG A 313 -6.08 -37.35 18.54
C ARG A 313 -5.12 -36.74 17.51
N LEU A 314 -4.31 -35.75 17.92
CA LEU A 314 -3.05 -35.41 17.28
C LEU A 314 -1.93 -36.03 18.13
N ARG A 315 -1.37 -37.17 17.73
CA ARG A 315 -0.39 -37.91 18.55
C ARG A 315 1.01 -37.70 18.00
N LEU A 316 1.89 -37.09 18.79
CA LEU A 316 3.32 -37.03 18.49
C LEU A 316 3.86 -38.46 18.40
N ARG A 317 4.59 -38.77 17.33
CA ARG A 317 5.22 -40.08 17.08
C ARG A 317 6.73 -40.01 17.24
N GLU A 318 7.32 -38.95 16.72
CA GLU A 318 8.77 -38.78 16.66
C GLU A 318 9.13 -37.29 16.72
N VAL A 319 10.30 -37.00 17.29
CA VAL A 319 10.93 -35.68 17.24
C VAL A 319 12.34 -35.88 16.71
N GLN A 320 12.62 -35.34 15.53
CA GLN A 320 13.94 -35.36 14.91
C GLN A 320 14.59 -33.99 15.09
N GLN A 321 15.89 -33.96 15.35
CA GLN A 321 16.67 -32.73 15.40
C GLN A 321 17.97 -32.94 14.61
N GLU A 322 18.25 -32.01 13.70
CA GLU A 322 19.43 -32.03 12.85
C GLU A 322 19.99 -30.61 12.66
N THR A 323 21.15 -30.51 12.02
CA THR A 323 21.73 -29.22 11.66
C THR A 323 22.37 -29.36 10.28
N ILE A 324 21.75 -28.71 9.29
CA ILE A 324 22.11 -28.77 7.88
C ILE A 324 22.66 -27.39 7.50
N HIS A 325 23.87 -27.32 6.97
CA HIS A 325 24.55 -26.08 6.56
C HIS A 325 24.58 -24.95 7.62
N GLY A 326 24.45 -25.30 8.91
CA GLY A 326 24.38 -24.35 10.03
C GLY A 326 22.95 -23.96 10.44
N VAL A 327 21.93 -24.23 9.62
CA VAL A 327 20.51 -24.12 9.98
C VAL A 327 20.17 -25.24 10.96
N LYS A 328 19.68 -24.87 12.16
CA LYS A 328 19.22 -25.85 13.16
C LYS A 328 17.76 -26.17 12.89
N LYS A 329 17.44 -27.45 12.69
CA LYS A 329 16.11 -27.93 12.30
C LYS A 329 15.58 -28.91 13.35
N ARG A 330 14.32 -28.72 13.77
CA ARG A 330 13.62 -29.66 14.65
C ARG A 330 12.23 -29.97 14.11
N THR A 331 12.02 -31.21 13.69
CA THR A 331 10.80 -31.71 13.08
C THR A 331 10.02 -32.57 14.08
N PHE A 332 8.71 -32.38 14.13
CA PHE A 332 7.76 -33.09 14.99
C PHE A 332 6.79 -33.85 14.07
N ALA A 333 6.85 -35.18 14.11
CA ALA A 333 5.98 -36.04 13.29
C ALA A 333 4.72 -36.41 14.08
N TRP A 334 3.56 -35.96 13.61
CA TRP A 334 2.26 -36.18 14.22
C TRP A 334 1.41 -37.17 13.42
N ALA A 335 0.63 -37.98 14.14
CA ALA A 335 -0.40 -38.85 13.58
C ALA A 335 -1.79 -38.27 13.87
N VAL A 336 -2.54 -37.94 12.82
CA VAL A 336 -3.91 -37.42 12.88
C VAL A 336 -4.90 -38.59 12.84
N GLU A 337 -5.49 -38.96 13.98
CA GLU A 337 -6.33 -40.15 14.08
C GLU A 337 -7.73 -39.92 13.50
N ARG A 338 -8.03 -40.49 12.31
CA ARG A 338 -9.33 -40.35 11.63
C ARG A 338 -10.46 -41.00 12.46
N LYS A 339 -11.59 -40.29 12.64
CA LYS A 339 -12.77 -40.86 13.33
C LYS A 339 -13.36 -41.99 12.48
N GLY A 340 -13.28 -43.22 12.97
CA GLY A 340 -13.80 -44.42 12.30
C GLY A 340 -12.83 -45.61 12.19
N GLY A 341 -11.59 -45.48 12.66
CA GLY A 341 -10.63 -46.60 12.72
C GLY A 341 -9.75 -46.78 11.48
N ASN A 342 -9.89 -45.92 10.47
CA ASN A 342 -8.91 -45.82 9.38
C ASN A 342 -7.54 -45.37 9.92
N ALA A 343 -6.48 -45.72 9.18
CA ALA A 343 -5.10 -45.33 9.50
C ALA A 343 -4.96 -43.83 9.81
N ALA A 344 -4.10 -43.50 10.76
CA ALA A 344 -3.80 -42.13 11.14
C ALA A 344 -2.90 -41.47 10.08
N VAL A 345 -3.23 -40.24 9.70
CA VAL A 345 -2.54 -39.51 8.63
C VAL A 345 -1.27 -38.85 9.16
N PRO A 346 -0.13 -38.89 8.46
CA PRO A 346 1.04 -38.09 8.81
C PRO A 346 0.77 -36.59 8.62
N PHE A 347 1.15 -35.81 9.62
CA PHE A 347 1.24 -34.35 9.59
C PHE A 347 2.54 -33.97 10.29
N GLU A 348 3.34 -33.12 9.67
CA GLU A 348 4.67 -32.76 10.18
C GLU A 348 4.74 -31.25 10.43
N THR A 349 5.33 -30.87 11.56
CA THR A 349 5.66 -29.48 11.86
C THR A 349 7.15 -29.33 12.10
N THR A 350 7.78 -28.36 11.45
CA THR A 350 9.24 -28.13 11.57
C THR A 350 9.52 -26.70 12.00
N ILE A 351 10.40 -26.54 13.00
CA ILE A 351 11.03 -25.26 13.34
C ILE A 351 12.46 -25.27 12.80
N TYR A 352 12.77 -24.28 11.97
CA TYR A 352 14.12 -23.98 11.51
C TYR A 352 14.60 -22.69 12.18
N GLN A 353 15.74 -22.72 12.85
CA GLN A 353 16.49 -21.51 13.22
C GLN A 353 17.54 -21.27 12.14
N VAL A 354 17.35 -20.20 11.36
CA VAL A 354 18.24 -19.78 10.27
C VAL A 354 19.09 -18.62 10.79
N GLY A 355 20.41 -18.81 10.84
CA GLY A 355 21.33 -17.84 11.42
C GLY A 355 20.98 -17.50 12.87
N GLU A 356 21.04 -16.21 13.19
CA GLU A 356 20.85 -15.68 14.54
C GLU A 356 19.54 -14.88 14.70
N SER A 357 18.89 -14.51 13.59
CA SER A 357 17.79 -13.53 13.60
C SER A 357 16.52 -13.95 12.85
N CYS A 358 16.42 -15.21 12.40
CA CYS A 358 15.25 -15.73 11.69
C CYS A 358 14.79 -17.09 12.21
N LEU A 359 13.47 -17.24 12.38
CA LEU A 359 12.81 -18.52 12.63
C LEU A 359 11.80 -18.82 11.51
N VAL A 360 11.89 -20.00 10.89
CA VAL A 360 10.91 -20.48 9.91
C VAL A 360 10.12 -21.63 10.54
N PHE A 361 8.80 -21.57 10.39
CA PHE A 361 7.84 -22.58 10.85
C PHE A 361 7.15 -23.19 9.63
N GLU A 362 7.22 -24.51 9.51
CA GLU A 362 6.66 -25.26 8.39
C GLU A 362 5.54 -26.22 8.85
N GLN A 363 4.51 -26.32 8.03
CA GLN A 363 3.49 -27.36 8.06
C GLN A 363 3.61 -28.19 6.78
N ASN A 364 3.90 -29.49 6.90
CA ASN A 364 4.02 -30.43 5.78
C ASN A 364 2.91 -31.48 5.88
N PHE A 365 2.28 -31.79 4.74
CA PHE A 365 1.12 -32.68 4.65
C PHE A 365 1.38 -33.82 3.64
N PRO A 366 2.19 -34.85 3.98
CA PRO A 366 2.62 -35.88 3.04
C PRO A 366 1.46 -36.59 2.31
N GLU A 367 0.38 -36.91 3.03
CA GLU A 367 -0.81 -37.59 2.48
C GLU A 367 -2.01 -36.66 2.23
N GLY A 368 -1.93 -35.38 2.63
CA GLY A 368 -3.05 -34.43 2.57
C GLY A 368 -4.13 -34.66 3.65
N LEU A 369 -5.11 -33.78 3.71
CA LEU A 369 -6.21 -33.83 4.69
C LEU A 369 -7.54 -33.40 4.07
N ASP A 370 -8.60 -34.17 4.33
CA ASP A 370 -9.96 -33.93 3.83
C ASP A 370 -10.90 -33.43 4.95
N ASN A 371 -11.93 -32.65 4.58
CA ASN A 371 -12.99 -32.18 5.48
C ASN A 371 -12.43 -31.34 6.65
N ILE A 372 -11.50 -30.44 6.34
CA ILE A 372 -10.78 -29.60 7.31
C ILE A 372 -11.48 -28.25 7.58
N ALA A 373 -12.53 -27.93 6.83
CA ALA A 373 -13.24 -26.66 6.94
C ALA A 373 -13.80 -26.42 8.35
N VAL A 374 -13.61 -25.20 8.86
CA VAL A 374 -13.99 -24.77 10.21
C VAL A 374 -15.49 -24.48 10.27
N GLY A 375 -16.23 -25.21 11.10
CA GLY A 375 -17.65 -24.93 11.38
C GLY A 375 -18.60 -25.08 10.18
N ARG A 376 -19.72 -24.33 10.19
CA ARG A 376 -20.79 -24.39 9.16
C ARG A 376 -21.26 -23.03 8.61
N SER A 377 -20.84 -21.90 9.18
CA SER A 377 -21.29 -20.54 8.80
C SER A 377 -20.26 -19.79 7.95
N ALA A 378 -20.65 -18.64 7.38
CA ALA A 378 -19.79 -17.83 6.49
C ALA A 378 -18.44 -17.39 7.10
N ALA A 379 -18.35 -17.34 8.43
CA ALA A 379 -17.11 -17.06 9.19
C ALA A 379 -15.98 -18.10 8.99
N ARG A 380 -16.24 -19.21 8.27
CA ARG A 380 -15.23 -20.21 7.87
C ARG A 380 -13.89 -19.59 7.45
N LYS A 381 -13.95 -18.61 6.53
CA LYS A 381 -12.78 -18.01 5.87
C LYS A 381 -11.89 -17.19 6.80
N ASP A 382 -12.40 -16.80 7.96
CA ASP A 382 -11.66 -15.97 8.90
C ASP A 382 -10.93 -16.79 9.98
N GLY A 383 -11.26 -18.08 10.11
CA GLY A 383 -10.54 -19.04 10.97
C GLY A 383 -9.30 -19.67 10.31
N VAL A 384 -8.66 -20.61 11.02
CA VAL A 384 -7.53 -21.41 10.53
C VAL A 384 -7.90 -22.90 10.60
N SER A 385 -7.69 -23.64 9.51
CA SER A 385 -8.02 -25.07 9.38
C SER A 385 -6.86 -25.99 9.81
N ALA A 386 -5.62 -25.57 9.60
CA ALA A 386 -4.42 -26.20 10.14
C ALA A 386 -3.45 -25.11 10.61
N GLY A 387 -3.09 -25.14 11.90
CA GLY A 387 -2.45 -24.02 12.61
C GLY A 387 -1.13 -24.41 13.27
N PHE A 388 -0.06 -23.73 12.87
CA PHE A 388 1.30 -23.77 13.38
C PHE A 388 2.10 -22.63 12.71
N PRO A 389 2.79 -21.75 13.47
CA PRO A 389 2.88 -21.76 14.93
C PRO A 389 1.58 -21.30 15.60
N VAL A 390 1.48 -21.61 16.89
CA VAL A 390 0.41 -21.19 17.80
C VAL A 390 1.10 -20.52 18.98
N PHE A 391 0.80 -19.24 19.20
CA PHE A 391 1.41 -18.43 20.26
C PHE A 391 0.42 -18.14 21.38
N ASP A 392 0.87 -18.29 22.63
CA ASP A 392 0.09 -17.88 23.81
C ASP A 392 0.12 -16.36 23.93
N LEU A 393 -1.06 -15.74 24.06
CA LEU A 393 -1.16 -14.31 24.34
C LEU A 393 -0.84 -14.03 25.82
N PRO A 394 0.03 -13.06 26.11
CA PRO A 394 0.30 -12.61 27.48
C PRO A 394 -0.93 -11.91 28.10
N THR A 395 -1.03 -11.97 29.42
CA THR A 395 -1.89 -11.09 30.21
C THR A 395 -1.31 -9.68 30.22
N ASP A 396 -2.16 -8.66 30.24
CA ASP A 396 -1.74 -7.26 30.09
C ASP A 396 -0.86 -6.72 31.24
N ASP A 397 -0.94 -7.34 32.42
CA ASP A 397 -0.03 -7.07 33.56
C ASP A 397 1.38 -7.69 33.38
N ASP A 398 1.60 -8.51 32.35
CA ASP A 398 2.89 -9.16 32.05
C ASP A 398 3.81 -8.17 31.30
N ALA A 399 4.36 -7.23 32.05
CA ALA A 399 5.19 -6.15 31.53
C ALA A 399 6.48 -6.63 30.83
N GLU A 400 6.97 -7.84 31.13
CA GLU A 400 8.14 -8.45 30.47
C GLU A 400 7.83 -8.96 29.06
N ARG A 401 6.54 -9.24 28.76
CA ARG A 401 6.07 -9.76 27.46
C ARG A 401 5.07 -8.83 26.77
N LEU A 402 4.92 -7.60 27.23
CA LEU A 402 3.99 -6.62 26.68
C LEU A 402 4.49 -6.05 25.34
N LEU A 403 4.16 -6.75 24.26
CA LEU A 403 4.44 -6.32 22.89
C LEU A 403 3.32 -5.45 22.32
N GLY A 404 3.71 -4.47 21.52
CA GLY A 404 2.83 -3.74 20.60
C GLY A 404 2.85 -4.40 19.23
N PHE A 405 1.81 -4.19 18.43
CA PHE A 405 1.74 -4.68 17.05
C PHE A 405 1.35 -3.61 16.04
N ALA A 406 1.67 -3.88 14.77
CA ALA A 406 1.10 -3.21 13.60
C ALA A 406 0.90 -4.22 12.46
N ALA A 407 -0.23 -4.18 11.74
CA ALA A 407 -0.47 -5.07 10.60
C ALA A 407 -1.37 -4.46 9.51
N LEU A 408 -1.19 -4.92 8.27
CA LEU A 408 -2.06 -4.59 7.14
C LEU A 408 -3.44 -5.20 7.32
N TYR A 409 -4.48 -4.44 7.00
CA TYR A 409 -5.86 -4.89 7.09
C TYR A 409 -6.77 -4.20 6.05
N GLY A 410 -7.91 -4.80 5.77
CA GLY A 410 -8.92 -4.27 4.85
C GLY A 410 -8.45 -4.20 3.41
N LYS A 411 -9.23 -3.51 2.58
CA LYS A 411 -8.90 -3.27 1.17
C LYS A 411 -7.70 -2.31 1.05
N PHE A 412 -6.90 -2.51 0.00
CA PHE A 412 -5.60 -1.86 -0.21
C PHE A 412 -4.55 -2.12 0.89
N GLY A 413 -4.87 -2.92 1.93
CA GLY A 413 -4.12 -2.97 3.18
C GLY A 413 -4.19 -1.67 4.01
N SER A 414 -4.99 -0.68 3.57
CA SER A 414 -4.99 0.70 4.06
C SER A 414 -5.67 0.90 5.42
N GLU A 415 -6.45 -0.08 5.89
CA GLU A 415 -7.19 -0.02 7.16
C GLU A 415 -6.33 -0.50 8.35
N GLY A 416 -5.04 -0.13 8.34
CA GLY A 416 -3.99 -0.66 9.20
C GLY A 416 -4.35 -0.68 10.69
N LYS A 417 -4.04 -1.80 11.36
CA LYS A 417 -4.39 -2.05 12.76
C LYS A 417 -3.15 -2.00 13.65
N TYR A 418 -3.32 -1.47 14.86
CA TYR A 418 -2.29 -1.26 15.88
C TYR A 418 -2.88 -1.53 17.27
N GLY A 419 -2.06 -1.91 18.24
CA GLY A 419 -2.49 -2.13 19.63
C GLY A 419 -1.52 -2.99 20.45
N ASN A 420 -1.95 -3.44 21.62
CA ASN A 420 -1.23 -4.42 22.44
C ASN A 420 -1.47 -5.85 21.92
N PHE A 421 -0.42 -6.66 21.84
CA PHE A 421 -0.50 -8.08 21.47
C PHE A 421 -0.75 -8.96 22.72
N THR A 422 -1.90 -8.75 23.35
CA THR A 422 -2.26 -9.30 24.67
C THR A 422 -3.64 -9.95 24.66
N ARG A 423 -4.03 -10.57 25.79
CA ARG A 423 -5.37 -11.14 25.99
C ARG A 423 -6.47 -10.08 25.97
N LEU A 424 -6.28 -8.92 26.62
CA LEU A 424 -7.28 -7.85 26.56
C LEU A 424 -7.36 -7.28 25.13
N GLY A 425 -6.23 -7.01 24.49
CA GLY A 425 -6.20 -6.56 23.08
C GLY A 425 -6.84 -7.56 22.11
N ALA A 426 -6.77 -8.85 22.40
CA ALA A 426 -7.55 -9.86 21.67
C ALA A 426 -9.04 -9.81 22.00
N GLN A 427 -9.43 -9.67 23.28
CA GLN A 427 -10.82 -9.64 23.74
C GLN A 427 -11.60 -8.42 23.25
N GLU A 428 -10.98 -7.24 23.27
CA GLU A 428 -11.49 -5.99 22.69
C GLU A 428 -11.57 -6.01 21.16
N GLY A 429 -10.98 -7.03 20.50
CA GLY A 429 -10.99 -7.16 19.04
C GLY A 429 -9.96 -6.29 18.32
N HIS A 430 -8.98 -5.74 19.03
CA HIS A 430 -7.91 -4.94 18.45
C HIS A 430 -6.95 -5.78 17.60
N ILE A 431 -6.60 -7.01 18.02
CA ILE A 431 -5.69 -7.89 17.27
C ILE A 431 -6.34 -8.38 15.95
N PRO A 432 -5.73 -8.10 14.78
CA PRO A 432 -6.31 -8.40 13.46
C PRO A 432 -6.14 -9.85 13.03
N THR A 433 -7.18 -10.39 12.40
CA THR A 433 -7.28 -11.78 11.91
C THR A 433 -8.19 -11.88 10.67
N GLY A 434 -8.10 -12.99 9.95
CA GLY A 434 -9.09 -13.36 8.92
C GLY A 434 -8.78 -12.92 7.49
N ILE A 435 -9.74 -13.14 6.58
CA ILE A 435 -9.51 -13.03 5.12
C ILE A 435 -8.96 -11.66 4.71
N GLN A 436 -9.33 -10.61 5.45
CA GLN A 436 -9.02 -9.22 5.14
C GLN A 436 -7.57 -8.81 5.43
N GLY A 437 -6.85 -9.51 6.32
CA GLY A 437 -5.48 -9.16 6.68
C GLY A 437 -5.04 -9.69 8.05
N GLY A 438 -4.31 -8.86 8.79
CA GLY A 438 -3.61 -9.23 10.03
C GLY A 438 -2.22 -9.82 9.79
N LEU A 439 -1.82 -9.99 8.52
CA LEU A 439 -0.49 -10.42 8.10
C LEU A 439 0.00 -9.53 6.92
N PRO A 440 1.30 -9.16 6.85
CA PRO A 440 2.34 -9.43 7.86
C PRO A 440 2.04 -8.69 9.17
N LEU A 441 2.42 -9.33 10.28
CA LEU A 441 2.27 -8.81 11.64
C LEU A 441 3.64 -8.33 12.12
N ILE A 442 3.78 -7.03 12.30
CA ILE A 442 4.94 -6.41 12.95
C ILE A 442 4.69 -6.48 14.47
N LEU A 443 5.65 -6.99 15.23
CA LEU A 443 5.65 -7.01 16.70
C LEU A 443 6.88 -6.26 17.23
N PHE A 444 6.71 -5.42 18.24
CA PHE A 444 7.76 -4.58 18.82
C PHE A 444 7.56 -4.34 20.32
N ASP A 445 8.64 -4.07 21.04
CA ASP A 445 8.58 -3.67 22.45
C ASP A 445 8.32 -2.16 22.60
N ARG A 446 8.09 -1.71 23.84
CA ARG A 446 7.79 -0.30 24.15
C ARG A 446 9.02 0.62 24.01
N SER A 447 10.23 0.09 24.07
CA SER A 447 11.49 0.84 23.95
C SER A 447 12.03 0.93 22.51
N LEU A 448 11.36 0.24 21.57
CA LEU A 448 11.76 0.05 20.17
C LEU A 448 13.17 -0.55 20.04
N GLU A 449 13.53 -1.47 20.95
CA GLU A 449 14.86 -2.10 21.01
C GLU A 449 14.91 -3.47 20.36
N VAL A 450 13.78 -4.18 20.35
CA VAL A 450 13.55 -5.34 19.51
C VAL A 450 12.31 -5.08 18.66
N SER A 451 12.41 -5.46 17.38
CA SER A 451 11.27 -5.49 16.46
C SER A 451 11.35 -6.75 15.61
N SER A 452 10.20 -7.29 15.24
CA SER A 452 10.10 -8.49 14.43
C SER A 452 8.93 -8.42 13.45
N VAL A 453 9.07 -9.09 12.31
CA VAL A 453 8.00 -9.25 11.32
C VAL A 453 7.66 -10.74 11.22
N VAL A 454 6.43 -11.08 11.58
CA VAL A 454 5.86 -12.42 11.49
C VAL A 454 4.94 -12.47 10.27
N SER A 455 5.19 -13.39 9.34
CA SER A 455 4.40 -13.49 8.10
C SER A 455 4.36 -14.90 7.54
N PRO A 456 3.47 -15.19 6.58
CA PRO A 456 3.66 -16.32 5.69
C PRO A 456 4.98 -16.14 4.91
N LEU A 457 5.67 -17.24 4.64
CA LEU A 457 6.85 -17.34 3.79
C LEU A 457 6.48 -17.95 2.43
N SER A 458 5.37 -18.69 2.35
CA SER A 458 4.79 -19.26 1.13
C SER A 458 3.25 -19.30 1.19
N ARG A 459 2.61 -19.67 0.07
CA ARG A 459 1.15 -19.86 -0.06
C ARG A 459 0.31 -18.64 0.37
N PHE A 460 0.79 -17.44 0.08
CA PHE A 460 0.28 -16.17 0.63
C PHE A 460 -1.24 -16.00 0.44
N THR A 461 -1.79 -16.41 -0.71
CA THR A 461 -3.24 -16.32 -0.99
C THR A 461 -4.12 -17.05 0.01
N VAL A 462 -3.65 -18.16 0.61
CA VAL A 462 -4.43 -19.03 1.51
C VAL A 462 -3.85 -19.12 2.92
N ALA A 463 -2.84 -18.30 3.20
CA ALA A 463 -2.37 -18.04 4.54
C ALA A 463 -3.42 -17.27 5.35
N ASN A 464 -3.54 -17.53 6.65
CA ASN A 464 -4.41 -16.78 7.53
C ASN A 464 -3.87 -16.70 8.96
N ALA A 465 -4.33 -15.68 9.68
CA ALA A 465 -4.21 -15.57 11.13
C ALA A 465 -5.59 -15.66 11.79
N ALA A 466 -5.67 -16.31 12.95
CA ALA A 466 -6.89 -16.44 13.74
C ALA A 466 -6.60 -16.38 15.26
N LEU A 467 -7.62 -16.12 16.05
CA LEU A 467 -7.59 -16.27 17.51
C LEU A 467 -8.30 -17.57 17.93
N SER A 468 -7.83 -18.17 19.01
CA SER A 468 -8.64 -19.11 19.81
C SER A 468 -10.00 -18.49 20.19
N LYS A 469 -11.03 -19.33 20.38
CA LYS A 469 -12.37 -18.88 20.81
C LYS A 469 -12.31 -18.16 22.17
N GLU A 470 -11.43 -18.65 23.04
CA GLU A 470 -11.14 -18.15 24.39
C GLU A 470 -10.24 -16.90 24.37
N ARG A 471 -9.71 -16.51 23.19
CA ARG A 471 -8.83 -15.35 22.94
C ARG A 471 -7.55 -15.35 23.80
N THR A 472 -7.04 -16.54 24.10
CA THR A 472 -5.77 -16.78 24.82
C THR A 472 -4.61 -17.22 23.94
N GLU A 473 -4.89 -17.61 22.68
CA GLU A 473 -3.93 -18.04 21.67
C GLU A 473 -4.13 -17.26 20.36
N TYR A 474 -3.03 -16.95 19.66
CA TYR A 474 -2.98 -16.45 18.28
C TYR A 474 -2.37 -17.53 17.36
N HIS A 475 -2.98 -17.79 16.19
CA HIS A 475 -2.66 -18.90 15.31
C HIS A 475 -2.28 -18.39 13.92
N LEU A 476 -1.25 -18.96 13.30
CA LEU A 476 -0.97 -18.81 11.86
C LEU A 476 -1.16 -20.14 11.15
N GLY A 477 -1.65 -20.12 9.91
CA GLY A 477 -1.77 -21.34 9.11
C GLY A 477 -2.65 -21.24 7.87
N VAL A 478 -3.24 -22.37 7.49
CA VAL A 478 -4.10 -22.49 6.30
C VAL A 478 -5.51 -21.96 6.60
N LEU A 479 -6.09 -21.25 5.64
CA LEU A 479 -7.43 -20.64 5.68
C LEU A 479 -8.53 -21.62 6.18
N GLY A 480 -9.37 -21.17 7.10
CA GLY A 480 -10.41 -22.00 7.75
C GLY A 480 -11.55 -22.44 6.82
N SER A 481 -11.68 -21.83 5.64
CA SER A 481 -12.62 -22.20 4.58
C SER A 481 -12.13 -23.32 3.67
N ALA A 482 -10.87 -23.74 3.76
CA ALA A 482 -10.33 -24.82 2.94
C ALA A 482 -11.12 -26.12 3.12
N ASP A 483 -11.61 -26.71 2.02
CA ASP A 483 -12.33 -27.99 2.07
C ASP A 483 -11.37 -29.17 2.30
N SER A 484 -10.18 -29.09 1.69
CA SER A 484 -9.09 -30.05 1.80
C SER A 484 -7.72 -29.41 1.55
N ILE A 485 -6.66 -30.11 1.98
CA ILE A 485 -5.25 -29.86 1.65
C ILE A 485 -4.74 -31.07 0.85
N PRO A 486 -4.14 -30.89 -0.34
CA PRO A 486 -3.66 -32.01 -1.15
C PRO A 486 -2.38 -32.65 -0.58
N ALA A 487 -2.12 -33.89 -0.98
CA ALA A 487 -0.89 -34.60 -0.64
C ALA A 487 0.36 -33.86 -1.18
N GLY A 488 1.39 -33.78 -0.35
CA GLY A 488 2.62 -33.02 -0.65
C GLY A 488 2.47 -31.50 -0.54
N PHE A 489 1.35 -30.98 0.00
CA PHE A 489 1.22 -29.56 0.28
C PHE A 489 2.14 -29.15 1.43
N GLN A 490 2.73 -27.96 1.29
CA GLN A 490 3.56 -27.32 2.31
C GLN A 490 3.13 -25.86 2.48
N PHE A 491 3.05 -25.44 3.73
CA PHE A 491 2.85 -24.06 4.16
C PHE A 491 4.02 -23.65 5.06
N ARG A 492 4.66 -22.52 4.78
CA ARG A 492 5.73 -21.96 5.62
C ARG A 492 5.35 -20.56 6.10
N SER A 493 5.73 -20.23 7.32
CA SER A 493 5.73 -18.87 7.89
C SER A 493 7.09 -18.55 8.48
N ILE A 494 7.42 -17.27 8.60
CA ILE A 494 8.71 -16.77 9.10
C ILE A 494 8.48 -15.70 10.17
N ALA A 495 9.38 -15.65 11.15
CA ALA A 495 9.57 -14.52 12.05
C ALA A 495 11.01 -14.00 11.87
N VAL A 496 11.13 -12.75 11.41
CA VAL A 496 12.43 -12.07 11.17
C VAL A 496 12.61 -11.00 12.24
N PHE A 497 13.78 -10.97 12.89
CA PHE A 497 14.08 -10.12 14.04
C PHE A 497 15.16 -9.06 13.73
N SER A 498 15.11 -7.95 14.45
CA SER A 498 15.95 -6.75 14.30
C SER A 498 16.13 -6.03 15.63
N ALA A 499 17.34 -5.61 15.97
CA ALA A 499 17.60 -4.70 17.10
C ALA A 499 17.67 -3.20 16.68
N ARG A 500 17.23 -2.90 15.45
CA ARG A 500 17.28 -1.58 14.80
C ARG A 500 15.90 -1.03 14.43
N GLY A 501 14.90 -1.35 15.24
CA GLY A 501 13.52 -0.90 15.06
C GLY A 501 12.74 -1.59 13.92
N ILE A 502 11.53 -1.09 13.72
CA ILE A 502 10.48 -1.56 12.82
C ILE A 502 10.88 -1.33 11.35
N ALA A 503 11.45 -0.15 11.06
CA ALA A 503 11.83 0.21 9.69
C ALA A 503 12.97 -0.66 9.14
N HIS A 504 13.93 -1.08 9.99
CA HIS A 504 14.94 -2.08 9.61
C HIS A 504 14.33 -3.50 9.51
N ALA A 505 13.54 -3.92 10.51
CA ALA A 505 12.88 -5.23 10.52
C ALA A 505 12.10 -5.50 9.21
N THR A 506 11.33 -4.50 8.77
CA THR A 506 10.53 -4.55 7.54
C THR A 506 11.39 -4.67 6.28
N ARG A 507 12.52 -3.96 6.19
CA ARG A 507 13.44 -4.06 5.03
C ARG A 507 14.17 -5.40 4.98
N LYS A 508 14.65 -5.89 6.14
CA LYS A 508 15.32 -7.19 6.28
C LYS A 508 14.39 -8.35 5.88
N TRP A 509 13.17 -8.35 6.41
CA TRP A 509 12.08 -9.26 6.01
C TRP A 509 11.77 -9.19 4.51
N GLY A 510 11.68 -7.98 3.96
CA GLY A 510 11.45 -7.76 2.54
C GLY A 510 12.56 -8.36 1.66
N ARG A 511 13.82 -8.11 2.01
CA ARG A 511 14.98 -8.65 1.29
C ARG A 511 15.03 -10.18 1.35
N ILE A 512 14.71 -10.79 2.49
CA ILE A 512 14.56 -12.25 2.63
C ILE A 512 13.53 -12.81 1.63
N LEU A 513 12.36 -12.16 1.49
CA LEU A 513 11.35 -12.58 0.52
C LEU A 513 11.81 -12.31 -0.93
N GLN A 514 12.41 -11.16 -1.22
CA GLN A 514 12.91 -10.85 -2.56
C GLN A 514 14.00 -11.85 -3.01
N THR A 515 14.96 -12.17 -2.14
CA THR A 515 16.00 -13.18 -2.42
C THR A 515 15.40 -14.58 -2.61
N LEU A 516 14.48 -15.02 -1.74
CA LEU A 516 13.86 -16.35 -1.86
C LEU A 516 13.06 -16.51 -3.16
N TYR A 517 12.37 -15.46 -3.61
CA TYR A 517 11.55 -15.50 -4.82
C TYR A 517 12.22 -14.91 -6.07
N GLN A 518 13.51 -14.56 -5.99
CA GLN A 518 14.32 -13.94 -7.07
C GLN A 518 13.69 -12.66 -7.64
N LYS A 519 12.97 -11.91 -6.81
CA LYS A 519 12.26 -10.68 -7.19
C LYS A 519 13.26 -9.58 -7.55
N THR A 520 13.16 -9.07 -8.78
CA THR A 520 13.96 -7.92 -9.21
C THR A 520 13.36 -6.59 -8.70
N PRO A 521 14.20 -5.61 -8.29
CA PRO A 521 13.73 -4.27 -7.97
C PRO A 521 13.07 -3.56 -9.17
N VAL A 522 12.06 -2.74 -8.89
CA VAL A 522 11.22 -2.14 -9.94
C VAL A 522 12.01 -1.22 -10.88
N SER A 523 12.01 -1.58 -12.17
CA SER A 523 12.46 -0.71 -13.27
C SER A 523 11.44 -0.70 -14.42
N ASP A 524 10.60 0.34 -14.47
CA ASP A 524 9.64 0.58 -15.55
C ASP A 524 9.34 2.08 -15.73
N VAL A 525 8.77 2.48 -16.88
CA VAL A 525 8.57 3.90 -17.23
C VAL A 525 7.47 4.60 -16.43
N SER A 526 6.39 3.89 -16.06
CA SER A 526 5.27 4.44 -15.28
C SER A 526 5.66 4.76 -13.85
N VAL A 527 6.66 4.02 -13.33
CA VAL A 527 7.25 4.24 -12.01
C VAL A 527 8.40 5.25 -12.08
N SER A 528 9.27 5.22 -13.10
CA SER A 528 10.45 6.11 -13.15
C SER A 528 10.16 7.53 -13.64
N HIS A 529 9.08 7.76 -14.38
CA HIS A 529 8.76 9.05 -14.99
C HIS A 529 7.31 9.47 -14.76
N LEU A 530 7.05 10.78 -14.84
CA LEU A 530 5.72 11.35 -14.80
C LEU A 530 4.79 10.68 -15.81
N SER A 531 3.59 10.30 -15.35
CA SER A 531 2.49 9.82 -16.18
C SER A 531 1.29 10.77 -16.05
N TYR A 532 0.23 10.58 -16.84
CA TYR A 532 -1.06 11.24 -16.62
C TYR A 532 -2.16 10.19 -16.43
N TRP A 533 -3.08 10.40 -15.49
CA TRP A 533 -4.05 9.38 -15.07
C TRP A 533 -5.50 9.85 -15.23
N THR A 534 -6.37 8.98 -15.77
CA THR A 534 -7.81 9.24 -15.97
C THR A 534 -8.69 8.44 -14.99
N ASP A 535 -8.07 8.07 -13.87
CA ASP A 535 -8.56 7.26 -12.75
C ASP A 535 -9.71 7.90 -11.97
N ASN A 536 -10.38 7.14 -11.11
CA ASN A 536 -11.41 7.66 -10.21
C ASN A 536 -10.89 8.86 -9.40
N GLY A 537 -11.64 9.95 -9.40
CA GLY A 537 -11.21 11.24 -8.84
C GLY A 537 -10.45 12.17 -9.81
N ALA A 538 -9.92 11.68 -10.94
CA ALA A 538 -9.40 12.55 -12.00
C ALA A 538 -10.53 13.30 -12.74
N TYR A 539 -10.18 14.38 -13.44
CA TYR A 539 -11.13 15.21 -14.18
C TYR A 539 -11.75 14.46 -15.37
N TYR A 540 -10.94 13.76 -16.17
CA TYR A 540 -11.37 13.02 -17.37
C TYR A 540 -11.88 11.58 -17.11
N TYR A 541 -12.04 11.19 -15.84
CA TYR A 541 -12.71 9.94 -15.49
C TYR A 541 -14.16 9.99 -15.94
N TYR A 542 -14.56 9.16 -16.91
CA TYR A 542 -15.87 9.23 -17.59
C TYR A 542 -16.20 10.65 -18.15
N ARG A 543 -15.19 11.41 -18.59
CA ARG A 543 -15.35 12.77 -19.14
C ARG A 543 -14.26 13.10 -20.17
N THR A 544 -14.58 13.95 -21.15
CA THR A 544 -13.62 14.55 -22.10
C THR A 544 -13.43 16.06 -21.86
N GLU A 545 -12.46 16.68 -22.51
CA GLU A 545 -12.43 18.15 -22.61
C GLU A 545 -13.63 18.63 -23.47
N PRO A 546 -14.29 19.76 -23.15
CA PRO A 546 -15.49 20.18 -23.87
C PRO A 546 -15.27 20.31 -25.38
N ASN A 547 -16.21 19.78 -26.16
CA ASN A 547 -16.16 19.67 -27.62
C ASN A 547 -15.02 18.79 -28.18
N GLN A 548 -14.42 17.91 -27.37
CA GLN A 548 -13.44 16.91 -27.81
C GLN A 548 -13.91 15.47 -27.56
N THR A 549 -13.46 14.56 -28.44
CA THR A 549 -13.51 13.11 -28.19
C THR A 549 -12.39 12.68 -27.22
N TYR A 550 -12.45 11.44 -26.74
CA TYR A 550 -11.36 10.87 -25.92
C TYR A 550 -9.99 10.82 -26.62
N PRO A 551 -9.87 10.38 -27.89
CA PRO A 551 -8.62 10.48 -28.64
C PRO A 551 -8.01 11.89 -28.67
N GLU A 552 -8.85 12.92 -28.85
CA GLU A 552 -8.43 14.32 -28.92
C GLU A 552 -8.09 14.88 -27.54
N THR A 553 -8.81 14.47 -26.49
CA THR A 553 -8.51 14.83 -25.09
C THR A 553 -7.15 14.27 -24.68
N LEU A 554 -6.89 12.99 -24.95
CA LEU A 554 -5.61 12.35 -24.66
C LEU A 554 -4.45 12.98 -25.45
N GLU A 555 -4.68 13.34 -26.72
CA GLU A 555 -3.68 14.09 -27.49
C GLU A 555 -3.43 15.50 -26.93
N SER A 556 -4.49 16.22 -26.56
CA SER A 556 -4.39 17.56 -25.94
C SER A 556 -3.57 17.52 -24.65
N ILE A 557 -3.73 16.48 -23.83
CA ILE A 557 -2.92 16.26 -22.62
C ILE A 557 -1.44 16.07 -22.97
N ALA A 558 -1.11 15.20 -23.94
CA ALA A 558 0.28 15.00 -24.35
C ALA A 558 0.91 16.29 -24.92
N LEU A 559 0.15 17.05 -25.70
CA LEU A 559 0.59 18.30 -26.31
C LEU A 559 0.77 19.41 -25.27
N HIS A 560 -0.16 19.58 -24.33
CA HIS A 560 -0.11 20.62 -23.29
C HIS A 560 1.09 20.42 -22.36
N PHE A 561 1.26 19.21 -21.83
CA PHE A 561 2.42 18.85 -21.01
C PHE A 561 3.74 19.06 -21.75
N HIS A 562 3.83 18.67 -23.04
CA HIS A 562 5.06 18.83 -23.80
C HIS A 562 5.37 20.27 -24.23
N LYS A 563 4.39 21.02 -24.75
CA LYS A 563 4.62 22.32 -25.40
C LYS A 563 4.48 23.50 -24.45
N ASP A 564 3.41 23.49 -23.66
CA ASP A 564 2.99 24.65 -22.87
C ASP A 564 3.68 24.61 -21.50
N LEU A 565 3.57 23.47 -20.80
CA LEU A 565 4.24 23.25 -19.52
C LEU A 565 5.72 22.89 -19.66
N ARG A 566 6.15 22.45 -20.85
CA ARG A 566 7.52 21.98 -21.15
C ARG A 566 8.02 20.86 -20.21
N LEU A 567 7.10 20.03 -19.73
CA LEU A 567 7.32 18.94 -18.79
C LEU A 567 6.70 17.64 -19.33
N PRO A 568 7.45 16.81 -20.07
CA PRO A 568 6.88 15.68 -20.79
C PRO A 568 6.54 14.51 -19.86
N ILE A 569 5.24 14.18 -19.82
CA ILE A 569 4.75 12.87 -19.37
C ILE A 569 5.22 11.75 -20.32
N ARG A 570 5.38 10.53 -19.79
CA ARG A 570 5.91 9.37 -20.52
C ARG A 570 4.91 8.22 -20.71
N SER A 571 3.88 8.13 -19.87
CA SER A 571 2.79 7.16 -19.99
C SER A 571 1.44 7.80 -19.69
N MET A 572 0.35 7.18 -20.18
CA MET A 572 -1.03 7.58 -19.89
C MET A 572 -1.84 6.39 -19.40
N GLN A 573 -2.66 6.60 -18.38
CA GLN A 573 -3.63 5.60 -17.90
C GLN A 573 -5.01 5.86 -18.51
N VAL A 574 -5.64 4.79 -19.02
CA VAL A 574 -7.05 4.74 -19.41
C VAL A 574 -7.84 3.90 -18.40
N ASP A 575 -8.75 4.56 -17.69
CA ASP A 575 -9.57 3.92 -16.66
C ASP A 575 -10.80 3.19 -17.22
N SER A 576 -11.47 2.40 -16.38
CA SER A 576 -12.62 1.53 -16.61
C SER A 576 -13.72 2.00 -17.57
N TRP A 577 -13.82 3.29 -17.87
CA TRP A 577 -14.62 3.83 -18.97
C TRP A 577 -14.23 3.33 -20.37
N TRP A 578 -12.99 2.86 -20.59
CA TRP A 578 -12.43 2.60 -21.94
C TRP A 578 -12.93 1.31 -22.65
N TYR A 579 -13.49 0.34 -21.91
CA TYR A 579 -13.91 -0.97 -22.44
C TYR A 579 -15.42 -1.25 -22.26
N PRO A 580 -16.04 -2.13 -23.08
CA PRO A 580 -17.42 -2.57 -22.90
C PRO A 580 -17.66 -3.26 -21.54
N GLN A 581 -18.64 -2.76 -20.79
CA GLN A 581 -19.05 -3.28 -19.49
C GLN A 581 -20.32 -4.15 -19.60
N GLY A 582 -20.46 -5.13 -18.71
CA GLY A 582 -21.50 -6.18 -18.77
C GLY A 582 -22.44 -6.18 -17.59
N ALA A 583 -22.80 -7.39 -17.15
CA ALA A 583 -23.61 -7.65 -15.96
C ALA A 583 -23.04 -7.01 -14.69
N MET A 584 -23.92 -6.81 -13.70
CA MET A 584 -23.59 -6.15 -12.44
C MET A 584 -23.22 -7.15 -11.34
N TYR A 585 -22.26 -6.76 -10.50
CA TYR A 585 -21.99 -7.37 -9.21
C TYR A 585 -22.09 -6.27 -8.15
N GLY A 586 -23.09 -6.37 -7.26
CA GLY A 586 -23.45 -5.25 -6.39
C GLY A 586 -23.76 -4.00 -7.22
N GLN A 587 -23.12 -2.88 -6.87
CA GLN A 587 -23.35 -1.56 -7.49
C GLN A 587 -22.41 -1.24 -8.68
N THR A 588 -21.75 -2.23 -9.30
CA THR A 588 -20.80 -2.00 -10.39
C THR A 588 -20.91 -3.04 -11.51
N ARG A 589 -20.55 -2.65 -12.74
CA ARG A 589 -20.51 -3.55 -13.91
C ARG A 589 -19.11 -4.11 -14.15
N GLY A 590 -19.04 -5.41 -14.43
CA GLY A 590 -17.79 -6.09 -14.80
C GLY A 590 -17.37 -5.85 -16.25
N VAL A 591 -16.19 -6.35 -16.62
CA VAL A 591 -15.69 -6.37 -18.00
C VAL A 591 -16.52 -7.34 -18.84
N LYS A 592 -17.16 -6.87 -19.93
CA LYS A 592 -17.83 -7.73 -20.92
C LYS A 592 -16.89 -8.14 -22.05
N VAL A 593 -16.09 -7.19 -22.53
CA VAL A 593 -14.99 -7.43 -23.47
C VAL A 593 -13.84 -6.53 -23.06
N TRP A 594 -12.64 -7.08 -22.88
CA TRP A 594 -11.44 -6.27 -22.59
C TRP A 594 -10.80 -5.80 -23.90
N ALA A 595 -11.43 -4.82 -24.54
CA ALA A 595 -10.99 -4.21 -25.80
C ALA A 595 -11.56 -2.78 -25.91
N PRO A 596 -11.00 -1.89 -26.75
CA PRO A 596 -11.46 -0.52 -26.83
C PRO A 596 -12.92 -0.42 -27.30
N ARG A 597 -13.72 0.36 -26.56
CA ARG A 597 -15.07 0.77 -26.97
C ARG A 597 -15.05 1.39 -28.36
N ARG A 598 -15.86 0.89 -29.30
CA ARG A 598 -15.91 1.39 -30.68
C ARG A 598 -16.55 2.78 -30.79
N ASP A 599 -17.43 3.11 -29.86
CA ASP A 599 -18.05 4.42 -29.70
C ASP A 599 -17.04 5.49 -29.23
N LEU A 600 -16.16 5.16 -28.28
CA LEU A 600 -15.11 6.09 -27.79
C LEU A 600 -13.84 6.07 -28.66
N PHE A 601 -13.53 4.92 -29.25
CA PHE A 601 -12.34 4.65 -30.05
C PHE A 601 -12.70 3.90 -31.36
N PRO A 602 -13.31 4.56 -32.37
CA PRO A 602 -13.71 3.90 -33.62
C PRO A 602 -12.58 3.20 -34.40
N ARG A 603 -11.33 3.55 -34.12
CA ARG A 603 -10.11 2.96 -34.72
C ARG A 603 -9.22 2.25 -33.67
N GLY A 604 -9.74 1.98 -32.48
CA GLY A 604 -9.01 1.45 -31.33
C GLY A 604 -7.97 2.44 -30.75
N LEU A 605 -7.17 1.97 -29.79
CA LEU A 605 -6.10 2.76 -29.14
C LEU A 605 -4.81 2.86 -29.99
N ALA A 606 -4.58 1.91 -30.91
CA ALA A 606 -3.34 1.81 -31.68
C ALA A 606 -2.97 3.07 -32.49
N PRO A 607 -3.89 3.86 -33.08
CA PRO A 607 -3.57 5.13 -33.72
C PRO A 607 -3.05 6.18 -32.74
N ILE A 608 -3.61 6.24 -31.52
CA ILE A 608 -3.17 7.16 -30.46
C ILE A 608 -1.77 6.77 -30.02
N HIS A 609 -1.54 5.49 -29.71
CA HIS A 609 -0.22 4.99 -29.36
C HIS A 609 0.83 5.27 -30.45
N ARG A 610 0.52 5.04 -31.74
CA ARG A 610 1.45 5.36 -32.84
C ARG A 610 1.73 6.86 -32.99
N LYS A 611 0.73 7.72 -32.73
CA LYS A 611 0.85 9.18 -32.83
C LYS A 611 1.65 9.76 -31.66
N LEU A 612 1.32 9.34 -30.44
CA LEU A 612 1.95 9.84 -29.20
C LEU A 612 3.28 9.16 -28.87
N LYS A 613 3.47 7.91 -29.31
CA LYS A 613 4.59 7.02 -28.95
C LYS A 613 4.72 6.78 -27.44
N MET A 614 3.61 6.95 -26.72
CA MET A 614 3.50 6.75 -25.28
C MET A 614 2.93 5.36 -24.96
N PRO A 615 3.57 4.60 -24.06
CA PRO A 615 2.99 3.47 -23.36
C PRO A 615 1.62 3.76 -22.72
N ILE A 616 0.68 2.81 -22.85
CA ILE A 616 -0.66 2.87 -22.27
C ILE A 616 -0.72 1.96 -21.04
N LEU A 617 -1.17 2.53 -19.93
CA LEU A 617 -1.55 1.82 -18.70
C LEU A 617 -3.07 1.61 -18.77
N ALA A 618 -3.58 0.40 -18.57
CA ALA A 618 -4.96 0.07 -18.88
C ALA A 618 -5.66 -0.68 -17.74
N HIS A 619 -6.77 -0.09 -17.28
CA HIS A 619 -7.59 -0.63 -16.20
C HIS A 619 -8.33 -1.93 -16.57
N SER A 620 -8.56 -2.80 -15.59
CA SER A 620 -9.48 -3.94 -15.67
C SER A 620 -10.16 -4.22 -14.32
N ARG A 621 -11.50 -4.23 -14.31
CA ARG A 621 -12.29 -4.77 -13.17
C ARG A 621 -12.27 -6.31 -13.19
N PHE A 622 -13.11 -6.94 -12.37
CA PHE A 622 -13.53 -8.33 -12.56
C PHE A 622 -14.25 -8.53 -13.90
N PHE A 623 -14.25 -9.76 -14.42
CA PHE A 623 -15.00 -10.11 -15.62
C PHE A 623 -16.47 -10.42 -15.27
N ALA A 624 -17.40 -9.86 -16.04
CA ALA A 624 -18.84 -10.07 -15.84
C ALA A 624 -19.27 -11.49 -16.22
N GLU A 625 -20.41 -11.96 -15.70
CA GLU A 625 -20.96 -13.28 -16.07
C GLU A 625 -21.34 -13.41 -17.55
N ASP A 626 -21.68 -12.30 -18.20
CA ASP A 626 -21.99 -12.20 -19.63
C ASP A 626 -20.78 -11.84 -20.52
N ASN A 627 -19.54 -12.00 -20.01
CA ASN A 627 -18.35 -11.66 -20.77
C ASN A 627 -18.13 -12.56 -21.99
N LEU A 628 -17.76 -11.99 -23.14
CA LEU A 628 -17.68 -12.70 -24.42
C LEU A 628 -16.36 -13.47 -24.62
N HIS A 629 -15.48 -13.52 -23.61
CA HIS A 629 -14.30 -14.38 -23.63
C HIS A 629 -14.62 -15.81 -23.14
N ALA A 630 -15.63 -15.94 -22.27
CA ALA A 630 -16.02 -17.19 -21.64
C ALA A 630 -16.80 -18.12 -22.58
N ARG A 631 -16.53 -19.43 -22.50
CA ARG A 631 -17.10 -20.45 -23.40
C ARG A 631 -18.63 -20.53 -23.37
N GLN A 632 -19.27 -20.36 -22.21
CA GLN A 632 -20.75 -20.30 -22.12
C GLN A 632 -21.37 -19.14 -22.91
N ASN A 633 -20.61 -18.07 -23.19
CA ASN A 633 -21.08 -16.87 -23.89
C ASN A 633 -20.60 -16.82 -25.36
N GLY A 634 -20.23 -17.97 -25.94
CA GLY A 634 -19.68 -18.08 -27.29
C GLY A 634 -18.18 -17.77 -27.41
N GLY A 635 -17.50 -17.53 -26.28
CA GLY A 635 -16.05 -17.31 -26.23
C GLY A 635 -15.21 -18.59 -26.33
N LEU A 636 -13.89 -18.44 -26.21
CA LEU A 636 -12.93 -19.54 -26.44
C LEU A 636 -12.38 -20.17 -25.16
N TYR A 637 -12.57 -19.57 -23.99
CA TYR A 637 -11.84 -19.91 -22.75
C TYR A 637 -12.78 -20.33 -21.61
N ASP A 638 -12.30 -21.24 -20.76
CA ASP A 638 -12.99 -21.58 -19.52
C ASP A 638 -12.85 -20.47 -18.47
N PHE A 639 -13.98 -20.09 -17.91
CA PHE A 639 -14.11 -19.12 -16.83
C PHE A 639 -14.91 -19.77 -15.69
N LEU A 640 -14.45 -19.61 -14.46
CA LEU A 640 -15.27 -19.90 -13.28
C LEU A 640 -16.30 -18.78 -13.14
N ILE A 641 -17.58 -19.14 -12.96
CA ILE A 641 -18.65 -18.21 -12.56
C ILE A 641 -19.14 -18.60 -11.17
N GLN A 642 -19.13 -17.65 -10.22
CA GLN A 642 -19.78 -17.78 -8.91
C GLN A 642 -20.32 -16.41 -8.50
N ASN A 643 -21.55 -16.36 -7.96
CA ASN A 643 -22.20 -15.14 -7.45
C ASN A 643 -22.11 -13.92 -8.39
N HIS A 644 -22.42 -14.08 -9.68
CA HIS A 644 -22.35 -13.06 -10.75
C HIS A 644 -20.95 -12.48 -11.06
N MET A 645 -19.90 -13.01 -10.43
CA MET A 645 -18.50 -12.67 -10.72
C MET A 645 -17.81 -13.81 -11.48
N THR A 646 -16.81 -13.48 -12.31
CA THR A 646 -16.05 -14.48 -13.06
C THR A 646 -14.54 -14.24 -13.08
N MET A 647 -13.78 -15.32 -13.29
CA MET A 647 -12.33 -15.32 -13.48
C MET A 647 -11.91 -16.29 -14.60
N PRO A 648 -10.89 -15.97 -15.42
CA PRO A 648 -10.33 -16.91 -16.39
C PRO A 648 -9.58 -18.05 -15.68
N MET A 649 -9.77 -19.28 -16.15
CA MET A 649 -9.18 -20.49 -15.54
C MET A 649 -7.90 -20.98 -16.24
N GLU A 650 -7.57 -20.42 -17.41
CA GLU A 650 -6.57 -20.93 -18.34
C GLU A 650 -5.44 -19.92 -18.64
N ALA A 651 -4.17 -20.34 -18.57
CA ALA A 651 -3.02 -19.51 -18.93
C ALA A 651 -3.07 -18.97 -20.38
N ARG A 652 -3.65 -19.72 -21.33
CA ARG A 652 -3.78 -19.28 -22.73
C ARG A 652 -4.74 -18.10 -22.94
N PHE A 653 -5.60 -17.79 -21.96
CA PHE A 653 -6.38 -16.55 -21.95
C PHE A 653 -5.44 -15.35 -21.83
N TRP A 654 -4.59 -15.33 -20.80
CA TRP A 654 -3.64 -14.25 -20.54
C TRP A 654 -2.63 -14.10 -21.68
N ASP A 655 -2.10 -15.22 -22.20
CA ASP A 655 -1.22 -15.24 -23.38
C ASP A 655 -1.86 -14.52 -24.57
N SER A 656 -3.14 -14.83 -24.86
CA SER A 656 -3.87 -14.23 -25.97
C SER A 656 -4.26 -12.77 -25.70
N LEU A 657 -4.63 -12.44 -24.47
CA LEU A 657 -5.01 -11.09 -24.03
C LEU A 657 -3.84 -10.11 -24.21
N PHE A 658 -2.67 -10.44 -23.68
CA PHE A 658 -1.50 -9.56 -23.72
C PHE A 658 -0.88 -9.50 -25.12
N ARG A 659 -0.71 -10.63 -25.82
CA ARG A 659 -0.23 -10.68 -27.22
C ARG A 659 -1.03 -9.80 -28.17
N ASN A 660 -2.36 -9.77 -27.99
CA ASN A 660 -3.24 -8.99 -28.84
C ASN A 660 -3.25 -7.49 -28.45
N SER A 661 -2.86 -7.16 -27.22
CA SER A 661 -3.01 -5.82 -26.65
C SER A 661 -1.76 -4.95 -26.69
N THR A 662 -0.57 -5.56 -26.62
CA THR A 662 0.70 -4.85 -26.91
C THR A 662 0.67 -4.21 -28.31
N ARG A 663 -0.04 -4.82 -29.27
CA ARG A 663 -0.30 -4.27 -30.63
C ARG A 663 -0.95 -2.89 -30.65
N TRP A 664 -1.68 -2.50 -29.60
CA TRP A 664 -2.28 -1.17 -29.47
C TRP A 664 -1.57 -0.25 -28.48
N GLY A 665 -0.46 -0.68 -27.88
CA GLY A 665 0.36 0.11 -26.97
C GLY A 665 0.23 -0.24 -25.49
N LEU A 666 -0.43 -1.36 -25.13
CA LEU A 666 -0.47 -1.84 -23.75
C LEU A 666 0.95 -2.03 -23.20
N TYR A 667 1.20 -1.43 -22.04
CA TYR A 667 2.43 -1.58 -21.27
C TYR A 667 2.17 -2.02 -19.83
N MET A 668 1.05 -1.57 -19.22
CA MET A 668 0.66 -2.00 -17.89
C MET A 668 -0.81 -2.43 -17.86
N TYR A 669 -1.08 -3.62 -17.32
CA TYR A 669 -2.41 -4.12 -16.99
C TYR A 669 -2.68 -3.86 -15.51
N GLU A 670 -3.67 -3.06 -15.18
CA GLU A 670 -4.11 -2.89 -13.80
C GLU A 670 -5.25 -3.88 -13.50
N GLN A 671 -5.02 -4.77 -12.52
CA GLN A 671 -6.06 -5.63 -11.98
C GLN A 671 -6.69 -4.97 -10.76
N ASP A 672 -7.90 -4.44 -10.94
CA ASP A 672 -8.76 -3.88 -9.91
C ASP A 672 -9.74 -4.92 -9.35
N TRP A 673 -10.47 -4.58 -8.27
CA TRP A 673 -11.45 -5.40 -7.56
C TRP A 673 -10.87 -6.71 -6.98
N MET A 674 -9.58 -6.76 -6.63
CA MET A 674 -8.93 -8.00 -6.16
C MET A 674 -9.56 -8.56 -4.86
N TRP A 675 -9.84 -7.71 -3.86
CA TRP A 675 -10.58 -8.12 -2.66
C TRP A 675 -11.99 -8.65 -2.99
N SER A 676 -12.64 -8.12 -4.03
CA SER A 676 -13.96 -8.55 -4.46
C SER A 676 -13.90 -9.91 -5.17
N HIS A 677 -12.86 -10.20 -5.96
CA HIS A 677 -12.61 -11.56 -6.47
C HIS A 677 -12.48 -12.57 -5.33
N THR A 678 -11.80 -12.23 -4.23
CA THR A 678 -11.68 -13.11 -3.05
C THR A 678 -13.04 -13.39 -2.37
N ASN A 679 -13.98 -12.45 -2.41
CA ASN A 679 -15.29 -12.58 -1.73
C ASN A 679 -16.42 -13.09 -2.64
N GLY A 680 -16.42 -12.70 -3.92
CA GLY A 680 -17.43 -13.08 -4.91
C GLY A 680 -17.26 -14.52 -5.40
N LEU A 681 -16.04 -15.07 -5.35
CA LEU A 681 -15.71 -16.41 -5.85
C LEU A 681 -15.30 -17.34 -4.68
N PRO A 682 -16.26 -17.97 -3.95
CA PRO A 682 -15.98 -18.86 -2.81
C PRO A 682 -14.85 -19.86 -3.01
N SER A 683 -14.69 -20.44 -4.21
CA SER A 683 -13.62 -21.40 -4.50
C SER A 683 -12.20 -20.80 -4.41
N MET A 684 -12.03 -19.47 -4.48
CA MET A 684 -10.77 -18.78 -4.18
C MET A 684 -10.36 -18.91 -2.70
N THR A 685 -11.31 -19.28 -1.83
CA THR A 685 -11.11 -19.45 -0.38
C THR A 685 -11.29 -20.89 0.10
N SER A 686 -11.95 -21.76 -0.68
CA SER A 686 -12.15 -23.17 -0.32
C SER A 686 -11.16 -24.14 -0.98
N ASN A 687 -10.58 -23.76 -2.12
CA ASN A 687 -9.49 -24.50 -2.77
C ASN A 687 -8.14 -23.82 -2.45
N VAL A 688 -7.22 -24.57 -1.82
CA VAL A 688 -5.93 -24.04 -1.34
C VAL A 688 -4.91 -23.65 -2.44
N THR A 689 -5.26 -23.79 -3.73
CA THR A 689 -4.37 -23.52 -4.86
C THR A 689 -4.92 -22.59 -5.94
N LEU A 690 -6.25 -22.37 -5.99
CA LEU A 690 -6.89 -21.68 -7.10
C LEU A 690 -6.47 -20.20 -7.23
N ALA A 691 -6.49 -19.46 -6.12
CA ALA A 691 -6.11 -18.05 -6.11
C ALA A 691 -4.64 -17.83 -6.47
N GLU A 692 -3.74 -18.73 -6.02
CA GLU A 692 -2.34 -18.73 -6.42
C GLU A 692 -2.19 -19.00 -7.91
N LYS A 693 -2.88 -20.01 -8.47
CA LYS A 693 -2.85 -20.33 -9.90
C LYS A 693 -3.29 -19.14 -10.78
N TRP A 694 -4.35 -18.43 -10.40
CA TRP A 694 -4.88 -17.30 -11.16
C TRP A 694 -3.86 -16.16 -11.30
N LEU A 695 -3.18 -15.82 -10.20
CA LEU A 695 -2.15 -14.77 -10.17
C LEU A 695 -0.87 -15.25 -10.87
N ASP A 696 -0.48 -16.51 -10.71
CA ASP A 696 0.64 -17.14 -11.41
C ASP A 696 0.43 -17.11 -12.95
N ASP A 697 -0.75 -17.47 -13.43
CA ASP A 697 -1.07 -17.49 -14.86
C ASP A 697 -1.13 -16.07 -15.46
N MET A 698 -1.68 -15.10 -14.70
CA MET A 698 -1.70 -13.68 -15.08
C MET A 698 -0.27 -13.11 -15.19
N ALA A 699 0.55 -13.33 -14.17
CA ALA A 699 1.93 -12.86 -14.13
C ALA A 699 2.78 -13.46 -15.26
N LYS A 700 2.74 -14.78 -15.46
CA LYS A 700 3.50 -15.46 -16.53
C LYS A 700 3.05 -15.01 -17.92
N GLY A 701 1.76 -14.77 -18.12
CA GLY A 701 1.24 -14.17 -19.35
C GLY A 701 1.78 -12.75 -19.58
N ALA A 702 1.87 -11.94 -18.54
CA ALA A 702 2.37 -10.57 -18.62
C ALA A 702 3.90 -10.54 -18.87
N GLU A 703 4.68 -11.34 -18.12
CA GLU A 703 6.13 -11.52 -18.30
C GLU A 703 6.45 -11.89 -19.76
N LYS A 704 5.76 -12.89 -20.33
CA LYS A 704 5.98 -13.38 -21.70
C LYS A 704 5.80 -12.31 -22.79
N TRP A 705 4.98 -11.29 -22.56
CA TRP A 705 4.70 -10.23 -23.53
C TRP A 705 5.26 -8.85 -23.14
N GLY A 706 6.12 -8.79 -22.11
CA GLY A 706 6.73 -7.53 -21.65
C GLY A 706 5.74 -6.55 -21.01
N VAL A 707 4.58 -7.04 -20.57
CA VAL A 707 3.53 -6.25 -19.91
C VAL A 707 3.80 -6.22 -18.40
N ARG A 708 3.69 -5.03 -17.80
CA ARG A 708 3.70 -4.83 -16.35
C ARG A 708 2.31 -5.02 -15.76
N VAL A 709 2.22 -5.29 -14.47
CA VAL A 709 0.96 -5.46 -13.74
C VAL A 709 0.93 -4.48 -12.56
N GLN A 710 -0.21 -3.81 -12.39
CA GLN A 710 -0.56 -3.12 -11.14
C GLN A 710 -1.66 -3.89 -10.41
N TYR A 711 -1.53 -4.02 -9.09
CA TYR A 711 -2.60 -4.56 -8.23
C TYR A 711 -3.40 -3.42 -7.58
N CYS A 712 -4.72 -3.45 -7.74
CA CYS A 712 -5.65 -2.46 -7.20
C CYS A 712 -6.78 -3.12 -6.39
N MET A 713 -7.23 -2.41 -5.34
CA MET A 713 -7.98 -2.94 -4.21
C MET A 713 -7.48 -4.30 -3.63
N PRO A 714 -6.16 -4.52 -3.40
CA PRO A 714 -5.67 -5.79 -2.86
C PRO A 714 -5.96 -5.94 -1.35
N TYR A 715 -6.41 -7.12 -0.92
CA TYR A 715 -6.11 -7.60 0.44
C TYR A 715 -4.60 -7.90 0.59
N SER A 716 -4.06 -7.86 1.81
CA SER A 716 -2.61 -8.04 2.06
C SER A 716 -2.03 -9.36 1.52
N ARG A 717 -2.84 -10.42 1.44
CA ARG A 717 -2.49 -11.69 0.78
C ARG A 717 -2.06 -11.54 -0.69
N HIS A 718 -2.65 -10.61 -1.44
CA HIS A 718 -2.23 -10.31 -2.82
C HIS A 718 -0.97 -9.45 -2.85
N ILE A 719 -0.85 -8.51 -1.89
CA ILE A 719 0.35 -7.68 -1.71
C ILE A 719 1.55 -8.59 -1.49
N MET A 720 1.44 -9.55 -0.56
CA MET A 720 2.50 -10.53 -0.30
C MET A 720 2.78 -11.46 -1.48
N GLN A 721 1.75 -11.96 -2.20
CA GLN A 721 1.94 -12.82 -3.38
C GLN A 721 2.74 -12.10 -4.50
N SER A 722 2.72 -10.76 -4.58
CA SER A 722 3.43 -9.99 -5.62
C SER A 722 4.93 -10.24 -5.70
N VAL A 723 5.57 -10.64 -4.59
CA VAL A 723 7.02 -10.91 -4.56
C VAL A 723 7.42 -12.10 -5.46
N LYS A 724 6.47 -12.95 -5.87
CA LYS A 724 6.70 -14.04 -6.82
C LYS A 724 6.83 -13.60 -8.28
N TYR A 725 6.54 -12.34 -8.62
CA TYR A 725 6.21 -11.93 -9.98
C TYR A 725 6.97 -10.66 -10.40
N ASP A 726 7.89 -10.74 -11.36
CA ASP A 726 8.60 -9.57 -11.87
C ASP A 726 7.69 -8.64 -12.69
N ALA A 727 6.64 -9.19 -13.31
CA ALA A 727 5.63 -8.38 -13.96
C ALA A 727 4.89 -7.42 -13.01
N VAL A 728 4.71 -7.77 -11.72
CA VAL A 728 4.02 -6.88 -10.76
C VAL A 728 5.01 -5.80 -10.30
N THR A 729 4.90 -4.61 -10.89
CA THR A 729 5.82 -3.49 -10.62
C THR A 729 5.22 -2.42 -9.71
N SER A 730 3.90 -2.35 -9.55
CA SER A 730 3.27 -1.38 -8.65
C SER A 730 1.99 -1.93 -8.00
N ILE A 731 1.63 -1.35 -6.86
CA ILE A 731 0.46 -1.75 -6.07
C ILE A 731 -0.18 -0.50 -5.47
N ARG A 732 -1.51 -0.33 -5.60
CA ARG A 732 -2.24 0.77 -4.95
C ARG A 732 -2.31 0.49 -3.44
N GLY A 733 -1.53 1.26 -2.67
CA GLY A 733 -1.43 1.15 -1.21
C GLY A 733 -2.39 2.05 -0.45
N SER A 734 -3.29 2.72 -1.16
CA SER A 734 -4.22 3.75 -0.68
C SER A 734 -5.64 3.45 -1.17
N THR A 735 -6.63 4.05 -0.50
CA THR A 735 -8.00 4.14 -1.05
C THR A 735 -8.08 5.04 -2.28
N ASP A 736 -9.17 4.93 -3.05
CA ASP A 736 -9.49 5.76 -4.21
C ASP A 736 -9.27 7.27 -3.94
N TYR A 737 -8.60 7.96 -4.87
CA TYR A 737 -8.52 9.42 -4.82
C TYR A 737 -9.91 10.05 -4.88
N ARG A 738 -10.25 10.87 -3.88
CA ARG A 738 -11.20 11.96 -4.02
C ARG A 738 -10.68 13.17 -3.27
N PRO A 739 -10.95 14.40 -3.74
CA PRO A 739 -10.65 15.60 -2.98
C PRO A 739 -11.20 15.50 -1.55
N THR A 740 -10.43 15.95 -0.57
CA THR A 740 -10.74 15.90 0.88
C THR A 740 -10.75 14.52 1.56
N LYS A 741 -10.58 13.40 0.84
CA LYS A 741 -10.35 12.07 1.45
C LYS A 741 -8.88 11.89 1.89
N GLN A 742 -8.60 10.78 2.59
CA GLN A 742 -7.34 10.53 3.31
C GLN A 742 -6.43 9.47 2.65
N GLN A 743 -6.50 9.31 1.32
CA GLN A 743 -5.68 8.37 0.53
C GLN A 743 -4.16 8.56 0.63
N TRP A 744 -3.69 9.66 1.22
CA TRP A 744 -2.27 9.86 1.56
C TRP A 744 -1.82 9.05 2.78
N ASP A 745 -2.72 8.41 3.54
CA ASP A 745 -2.35 7.50 4.63
C ASP A 745 -1.84 6.18 4.06
N ILE A 746 -0.55 6.17 3.73
CA ILE A 746 0.18 5.02 3.22
C ILE A 746 1.41 4.68 4.09
N GLY A 747 1.52 5.26 5.30
CA GLY A 747 2.74 5.16 6.12
C GLY A 747 3.07 3.75 6.64
N LEU A 748 2.10 2.84 6.61
CA LEU A 748 2.27 1.41 6.87
C LEU A 748 2.30 0.59 5.56
N THR A 749 1.44 0.91 4.59
CA THR A 749 1.34 0.15 3.32
C THR A 749 2.56 0.34 2.42
N ALA A 750 3.04 1.57 2.26
CA ALA A 750 4.13 1.89 1.34
C ALA A 750 5.46 1.21 1.71
N PRO A 751 5.94 1.20 2.97
CA PRO A 751 7.13 0.45 3.36
C PRO A 751 7.01 -1.04 3.08
N ILE A 752 5.84 -1.66 3.32
CA ILE A 752 5.63 -3.10 3.15
C ILE A 752 5.59 -3.47 1.66
N ILE A 753 4.87 -2.71 0.82
CA ILE A 753 4.84 -2.89 -0.64
C ILE A 753 6.25 -2.72 -1.24
N HIS A 754 6.98 -1.70 -0.80
CA HIS A 754 8.36 -1.44 -1.24
C HIS A 754 9.34 -2.54 -0.80
N ALA A 755 9.21 -3.03 0.44
CA ALA A 755 9.98 -4.15 0.95
C ALA A 755 9.73 -5.46 0.17
N LEU A 756 8.59 -5.61 -0.51
CA LEU A 756 8.28 -6.75 -1.39
C LEU A 756 8.72 -6.55 -2.86
N GLY A 757 9.50 -5.49 -3.15
CA GLY A 757 10.02 -5.22 -4.48
C GLY A 757 8.99 -4.64 -5.46
N ALA A 758 7.93 -3.99 -4.97
CA ALA A 758 6.93 -3.30 -5.79
C ALA A 758 6.83 -1.80 -5.43
N ALA A 759 6.36 -0.96 -6.36
CA ALA A 759 6.25 0.48 -6.16
C ALA A 759 4.87 0.86 -5.57
N PRO A 760 4.79 1.46 -4.36
CA PRO A 760 3.51 1.79 -3.73
C PRO A 760 2.89 3.05 -4.32
N PHE A 761 1.80 2.85 -5.05
CA PHE A 761 1.02 3.90 -5.68
C PHE A 761 0.04 4.52 -4.67
N LYS A 762 0.06 5.86 -4.58
CA LYS A 762 -0.81 6.70 -3.73
C LYS A 762 -2.15 7.05 -4.40
N ASP A 763 -2.43 6.52 -5.59
CA ASP A 763 -3.47 7.02 -6.49
C ASP A 763 -3.13 8.40 -7.13
N THR A 764 -3.92 8.80 -8.12
CA THR A 764 -3.93 10.12 -8.75
C THR A 764 -4.17 11.26 -7.75
N PHE A 765 -4.04 12.50 -8.21
CA PHE A 765 -4.32 13.70 -7.43
C PHE A 765 -4.50 14.94 -8.31
N TRP A 766 -4.99 16.03 -7.72
CA TRP A 766 -4.92 17.36 -8.33
C TRP A 766 -3.76 18.18 -7.75
N THR A 767 -3.06 18.89 -8.62
CA THR A 767 -1.87 19.71 -8.36
C THR A 767 -2.18 21.12 -7.86
N SER A 768 -3.40 21.62 -8.13
CA SER A 768 -3.87 22.96 -7.75
C SER A 768 -5.03 22.93 -6.74
N MET A 769 -5.43 24.11 -6.26
CA MET A 769 -6.63 24.31 -5.42
C MET A 769 -7.83 24.83 -6.23
N THR A 770 -7.80 24.73 -7.56
CA THR A 770 -8.86 25.23 -8.45
C THR A 770 -10.17 24.48 -8.18
N PRO A 771 -11.27 25.16 -7.83
CA PRO A 771 -12.59 24.51 -7.72
C PRO A 771 -13.02 24.04 -9.10
N THR A 772 -13.39 22.76 -9.20
CA THR A 772 -13.74 22.15 -10.50
C THR A 772 -15.22 21.81 -10.58
N ASP A 773 -15.77 21.89 -11.79
CA ASP A 773 -17.15 21.46 -12.09
C ASP A 773 -17.30 19.93 -12.03
N ARG A 774 -16.19 19.17 -12.08
CA ARG A 774 -16.17 17.75 -11.74
C ARG A 774 -16.43 17.60 -10.23
N TYR A 775 -17.23 16.60 -9.84
CA TYR A 775 -17.57 16.31 -8.43
C TYR A 775 -18.19 17.49 -7.65
N LYS A 776 -19.14 18.22 -8.28
CA LYS A 776 -20.00 19.23 -7.63
C LYS A 776 -19.24 20.36 -6.91
N GLY A 777 -18.22 20.95 -7.55
CA GLY A 777 -17.49 22.11 -7.00
C GLY A 777 -16.35 21.73 -6.04
N ALA A 778 -15.86 20.50 -6.09
CA ALA A 778 -14.84 19.99 -5.17
C ALA A 778 -13.50 20.74 -5.30
N ILE A 779 -12.78 20.83 -4.19
CA ILE A 779 -11.47 21.49 -4.06
C ILE A 779 -10.51 20.53 -3.36
N GLU A 780 -9.35 20.28 -3.96
CA GLU A 780 -8.22 19.67 -3.24
C GLU A 780 -7.62 20.72 -2.29
N ARG A 781 -7.65 20.43 -0.98
CA ARG A 781 -7.22 21.36 0.07
C ARG A 781 -5.73 21.27 0.37
N TYR A 782 -5.09 20.18 -0.04
CA TYR A 782 -3.68 19.87 0.26
C TYR A 782 -2.91 19.37 -0.98
N PRO A 783 -2.97 20.04 -2.15
CA PRO A 783 -2.38 19.49 -3.38
C PRO A 783 -0.85 19.30 -3.29
N GLY A 784 -0.15 20.20 -2.58
CA GLY A 784 1.28 20.03 -2.28
C GLY A 784 1.60 18.80 -1.41
N TRP A 785 0.67 18.40 -0.54
CA TRP A 785 0.78 17.16 0.25
C TRP A 785 0.57 15.92 -0.63
N GLN A 786 -0.40 15.97 -1.57
CA GLN A 786 -0.58 14.90 -2.56
C GLN A 786 0.70 14.69 -3.38
N GLY A 787 1.27 15.78 -3.92
CA GLY A 787 2.50 15.73 -4.71
C GLY A 787 3.71 15.24 -3.90
N LEU A 788 3.86 15.70 -2.65
CA LEU A 788 4.90 15.25 -1.73
C LEU A 788 4.82 13.74 -1.47
N VAL A 789 3.66 13.24 -1.00
CA VAL A 789 3.48 11.82 -0.67
C VAL A 789 3.61 10.93 -1.91
N SER A 790 3.10 11.35 -3.07
CA SER A 790 3.27 10.61 -4.33
C SER A 790 4.74 10.48 -4.74
N THR A 791 5.55 11.50 -4.48
CA THR A 791 6.98 11.49 -4.81
C THR A 791 7.75 10.60 -3.83
N LEU A 792 7.51 10.79 -2.53
CA LEU A 792 8.25 10.12 -1.47
C LEU A 792 7.83 8.66 -1.25
N SER A 793 6.67 8.21 -1.74
CA SER A 793 6.32 6.78 -1.71
C SER A 793 7.22 5.93 -2.62
N MET A 794 7.94 6.54 -3.57
CA MET A 794 8.59 5.86 -4.70
C MET A 794 7.61 5.17 -5.68
N GLY A 795 6.31 5.47 -5.62
CA GLY A 795 5.30 4.99 -6.56
C GLY A 795 5.36 5.63 -7.95
N PRO A 796 4.42 5.30 -8.85
CA PRO A 796 4.04 6.16 -9.96
C PRO A 796 3.61 7.55 -9.47
N VAL A 797 3.98 8.60 -10.21
CA VAL A 797 3.44 9.97 -9.99
C VAL A 797 2.59 10.35 -11.19
N GLY A 798 1.33 10.67 -10.92
CA GLY A 798 0.31 10.91 -11.93
C GLY A 798 -0.72 11.95 -11.50
N PRO A 799 -0.65 13.19 -11.99
CA PRO A 799 -1.77 14.13 -11.87
C PRO A 799 -3.00 13.67 -12.67
N GLY A 800 -4.16 14.16 -12.24
CA GLY A 800 -5.47 13.97 -12.88
C GLY A 800 -6.27 15.27 -13.03
N ASP A 801 -5.62 16.43 -12.92
CA ASP A 801 -6.18 17.77 -13.14
C ASP A 801 -6.73 17.94 -14.56
N ARG A 802 -7.67 18.86 -14.75
CA ARG A 802 -8.00 19.38 -16.08
C ARG A 802 -6.78 20.08 -16.69
N LEU A 803 -6.67 20.06 -18.02
CA LEU A 803 -5.66 20.80 -18.80
C LEU A 803 -5.40 22.24 -18.32
N SER A 804 -6.43 23.04 -18.10
CA SER A 804 -6.29 24.44 -17.67
C SER A 804 -5.83 24.62 -16.22
N ASP A 805 -5.90 23.57 -15.41
CA ASP A 805 -5.90 23.65 -13.95
C ASP A 805 -4.60 23.05 -13.34
N VAL A 806 -3.66 22.56 -14.17
CA VAL A 806 -2.37 21.99 -13.75
C VAL A 806 -1.44 23.08 -13.18
N ASP A 807 -1.11 23.00 -11.90
CA ASP A 807 -0.02 23.80 -11.32
C ASP A 807 1.34 23.15 -11.62
N PHE A 808 1.97 23.61 -12.71
CA PHE A 808 3.34 23.26 -13.07
C PHE A 808 4.35 23.48 -11.92
N LYS A 809 4.22 24.54 -11.10
CA LYS A 809 5.16 24.82 -9.99
C LYS A 809 4.98 23.85 -8.83
N SER A 810 3.78 23.33 -8.63
CA SER A 810 3.49 22.24 -7.69
C SER A 810 4.06 20.92 -8.21
N LEU A 811 3.77 20.59 -9.47
CA LEU A 811 4.16 19.32 -10.09
C LEU A 811 5.67 19.19 -10.34
N PHE A 812 6.35 20.25 -10.79
CA PHE A 812 7.79 20.23 -11.11
C PHE A 812 8.68 19.96 -9.87
N LYS A 813 8.13 19.98 -8.65
CA LYS A 813 8.85 19.59 -7.43
C LYS A 813 9.16 18.09 -7.35
N CYS A 814 8.45 17.24 -8.10
CA CYS A 814 8.65 15.79 -8.07
C CYS A 814 9.73 15.26 -9.05
N CYS A 815 10.19 16.06 -10.02
CA CYS A 815 10.86 15.52 -11.21
C CYS A 815 11.89 16.49 -11.84
N ARG A 816 12.74 15.97 -12.73
CA ARG A 816 13.60 16.76 -13.62
C ARG A 816 12.82 17.28 -14.83
N LYS A 817 13.45 18.17 -15.62
CA LYS A 817 12.91 18.76 -16.85
C LYS A 817 12.48 17.76 -17.95
N ASP A 818 12.95 16.52 -17.90
CA ASP A 818 12.57 15.43 -18.82
C ASP A 818 11.44 14.52 -18.30
N GLY A 819 10.89 14.83 -17.12
CA GLY A 819 9.85 14.05 -16.45
C GLY A 819 10.38 12.91 -15.56
N LYS A 820 11.70 12.67 -15.48
CA LYS A 820 12.29 11.66 -14.57
C LYS A 820 12.02 12.04 -13.12
N ILE A 821 11.35 11.17 -12.36
CA ILE A 821 10.93 11.46 -10.97
C ILE A 821 12.16 11.40 -10.06
N LEU A 822 12.31 12.40 -9.20
CA LEU A 822 13.40 12.51 -8.21
C LEU A 822 12.93 11.88 -6.89
N LYS A 823 13.23 10.60 -6.72
CA LYS A 823 12.77 9.78 -5.60
C LYS A 823 13.82 9.70 -4.48
N PRO A 824 13.38 9.45 -3.23
CA PRO A 824 14.26 8.92 -2.20
C PRO A 824 14.72 7.49 -2.54
N SER A 825 15.61 6.92 -1.72
CA SER A 825 16.07 5.52 -1.85
C SER A 825 15.17 4.53 -1.10
N ARG A 826 14.30 5.02 -0.20
CA ARG A 826 13.31 4.22 0.55
C ARG A 826 11.92 4.83 0.46
N ALA A 827 10.87 4.00 0.37
CA ALA A 827 9.50 4.50 0.40
C ALA A 827 9.17 5.21 1.73
N LEU A 828 8.38 6.29 1.66
CA LEU A 828 7.85 7.02 2.81
C LEU A 828 7.11 6.07 3.77
N GLY A 829 7.60 5.98 5.01
CA GLY A 829 6.97 5.23 6.08
C GLY A 829 6.69 6.10 7.29
N TYR A 830 5.87 5.60 8.22
CA TYR A 830 5.77 6.21 9.55
C TYR A 830 7.11 6.14 10.30
N VAL A 831 7.37 7.10 11.19
CA VAL A 831 8.47 7.00 12.16
C VAL A 831 8.14 5.96 13.24
N ASP A 832 9.14 5.22 13.70
CA ASP A 832 8.98 4.09 14.62
C ASP A 832 8.24 4.50 15.92
N ALA A 833 8.51 5.71 16.43
CA ALA A 833 7.80 6.27 17.58
C ALA A 833 6.27 6.41 17.39
N LEU A 834 5.78 6.60 16.15
CA LEU A 834 4.33 6.71 15.90
C LEU A 834 3.63 5.34 15.93
N TYR A 835 4.33 4.26 15.59
CA TYR A 835 3.81 2.91 15.83
C TYR A 835 3.69 2.63 17.33
N ALA A 836 4.69 3.03 18.12
CA ALA A 836 4.65 2.93 19.58
C ALA A 836 3.56 3.81 20.22
N GLU A 837 3.36 5.04 19.75
CA GLU A 837 2.22 5.88 20.18
C GLU A 837 0.89 5.16 19.89
N ARG A 838 0.66 4.74 18.64
CA ARG A 838 -0.60 4.11 18.23
C ARG A 838 -0.89 2.79 18.95
N ALA A 839 0.13 1.99 19.25
CA ALA A 839 -0.03 0.71 19.95
C ALA A 839 -0.26 0.88 21.46
N PHE A 840 0.53 1.72 22.14
CA PHE A 840 0.56 1.80 23.61
C PHE A 840 -0.14 3.02 24.22
N GLN A 841 -0.51 4.02 23.42
CA GLN A 841 -1.16 5.27 23.86
C GLN A 841 -2.41 5.65 23.04
N GLY A 842 -2.71 4.93 21.95
CA GLY A 842 -3.75 5.30 20.99
C GLY A 842 -3.36 6.49 20.11
N VAL A 843 -4.31 7.00 19.32
CA VAL A 843 -4.05 8.01 18.27
C VAL A 843 -4.05 9.44 18.84
N ARG A 844 -2.94 9.84 19.47
CA ARG A 844 -2.74 11.23 19.93
C ARG A 844 -2.36 12.15 18.77
N ASN A 845 -1.42 11.72 17.93
CA ASN A 845 -1.00 12.44 16.75
C ASN A 845 -1.51 11.78 15.46
N ARG A 846 -1.71 12.60 14.42
CA ARG A 846 -2.24 12.13 13.14
C ARG A 846 -1.15 11.39 12.37
N TYR A 847 -0.16 12.13 11.87
CA TYR A 847 0.84 11.59 10.94
C TYR A 847 2.24 12.20 11.14
N ALA A 848 3.23 11.34 11.32
CA ALA A 848 4.66 11.66 11.33
C ALA A 848 5.40 10.59 10.51
N PHE A 849 6.10 11.00 9.47
CA PHE A 849 6.73 10.11 8.48
C PHE A 849 8.23 10.38 8.34
N GLN A 850 8.95 9.36 7.85
CA GLN A 850 10.34 9.43 7.45
C GLN A 850 10.60 8.74 6.10
N THR A 851 11.63 9.21 5.41
CA THR A 851 12.31 8.53 4.30
C THR A 851 13.78 9.00 4.26
N LEU A 852 14.62 8.35 3.45
CA LEU A 852 15.98 8.77 3.19
C LEU A 852 16.34 8.63 1.71
N SER A 853 17.23 9.50 1.25
CA SER A 853 17.97 9.34 0.00
C SER A 853 19.39 8.91 0.32
N GLN A 854 19.97 8.09 -0.53
CA GLN A 854 21.33 7.58 -0.38
C GLN A 854 22.08 7.71 -1.71
N VAL A 855 23.33 8.16 -1.63
CA VAL A 855 24.24 8.34 -2.77
C VAL A 855 25.63 7.86 -2.36
N GLY A 856 26.04 6.70 -2.87
CA GLY A 856 27.17 5.96 -2.29
C GLY A 856 26.89 5.61 -0.82
N ASP A 857 27.87 5.78 0.05
CA ASP A 857 27.74 5.53 1.48
C ASP A 857 27.09 6.69 2.26
N LEU A 858 26.70 7.77 1.58
CA LEU A 858 26.17 8.99 2.20
C LEU A 858 24.63 9.01 2.19
N VAL A 859 24.05 9.22 3.37
CA VAL A 859 22.60 9.22 3.62
C VAL A 859 22.09 10.62 3.93
N PHE A 860 20.91 10.97 3.41
CA PHE A 860 20.21 12.25 3.61
C PHE A 860 18.76 11.96 4.00
N ARG A 861 18.35 12.33 5.22
CA ARG A 861 17.02 11.97 5.76
C ARG A 861 15.99 13.08 5.55
N ILE A 862 14.73 12.67 5.37
CA ILE A 862 13.57 13.53 5.17
C ILE A 862 12.49 13.12 6.17
N PHE A 863 12.07 14.05 7.02
CA PHE A 863 11.00 13.87 7.99
C PHE A 863 9.83 14.79 7.65
N THR A 864 8.60 14.32 7.84
CA THR A 864 7.42 15.20 7.67
C THR A 864 6.29 14.86 8.63
N GLY A 865 5.77 15.91 9.28
CA GLY A 865 4.56 15.84 10.09
C GLY A 865 3.38 16.46 9.35
N PHE A 866 2.21 15.81 9.37
CA PHE A 866 0.97 16.35 8.82
C PHE A 866 -0.15 16.29 9.86
N ARG A 867 -0.78 17.45 10.12
CA ARG A 867 -1.86 17.60 11.12
C ARG A 867 -1.46 17.11 12.53
N LEU A 868 -0.21 17.36 12.94
CA LEU A 868 0.26 17.06 14.30
C LEU A 868 -0.50 17.89 15.34
N ARG A 869 -0.99 17.24 16.41
CA ARG A 869 -1.82 17.88 17.45
C ARG A 869 -0.96 18.55 18.52
N GLU A 870 0.22 18.00 18.78
CA GLU A 870 1.25 18.45 19.70
C GLU A 870 2.62 18.33 18.98
N PRO A 871 3.71 18.95 19.49
CA PRO A 871 5.05 18.68 18.96
C PRO A 871 5.38 17.20 19.14
N PHE A 872 5.93 16.55 18.11
CA PHE A 872 6.12 15.10 18.07
C PHE A 872 7.61 14.76 17.97
N ASP A 873 8.16 14.14 19.00
CA ASP A 873 9.50 13.55 18.95
C ASP A 873 9.48 12.30 18.06
N VAL A 874 10.32 12.25 17.02
CA VAL A 874 10.43 11.06 16.15
C VAL A 874 11.08 9.87 16.85
N GLY A 875 11.65 10.09 18.05
CA GLY A 875 12.32 9.10 18.88
C GLY A 875 13.78 8.88 18.47
N PRO A 876 14.52 8.02 19.22
CA PRO A 876 15.83 7.59 18.78
C PRO A 876 15.68 6.85 17.45
N LEU A 877 16.36 7.33 16.41
CA LEU A 877 16.33 6.71 15.09
C LEU A 877 17.17 5.42 15.15
N ARG A 878 16.51 4.30 15.43
CA ARG A 878 17.16 2.99 15.64
C ARG A 878 17.69 2.37 14.34
N ASP A 879 17.11 2.72 13.19
CA ASP A 879 17.48 2.20 11.86
C ASP A 879 18.63 3.00 11.22
N ALA A 880 19.50 3.57 12.04
CA ALA A 880 20.22 4.80 11.69
C ALA A 880 21.68 4.87 12.16
N ASP A 881 22.45 3.83 11.83
CA ASP A 881 23.88 3.81 12.10
C ASP A 881 24.67 4.80 11.22
N ASP A 882 24.07 5.31 10.13
CA ASP A 882 24.52 6.46 9.35
C ASP A 882 24.67 7.70 10.24
N LEU A 883 23.72 7.89 11.15
CA LEU A 883 23.74 9.00 12.09
C LEU A 883 24.90 8.88 13.07
N ARG A 884 25.32 7.65 13.43
CA ARG A 884 26.49 7.42 14.29
C ARG A 884 27.83 7.61 13.58
N GLN A 885 27.88 7.45 12.25
CA GLN A 885 29.09 7.75 11.47
C GLN A 885 29.36 9.26 11.39
N SER A 886 28.31 10.09 11.32
CA SER A 886 28.41 11.55 11.26
C SER A 886 28.00 12.18 12.59
N GLN A 887 28.97 12.57 13.43
CA GLN A 887 28.73 13.11 14.79
C GLN A 887 27.80 14.35 14.84
N GLN A 888 27.63 15.06 13.72
CA GLN A 888 26.74 16.20 13.60
C GLN A 888 25.96 16.15 12.29
N TRP A 889 24.71 16.60 12.36
CA TRP A 889 23.79 16.74 11.23
C TRP A 889 23.25 18.15 11.20
N LEU A 890 23.12 18.72 10.00
CA LEU A 890 22.42 19.97 9.79
C LEU A 890 20.97 19.67 9.39
N ILE A 891 20.03 20.19 10.18
CA ILE A 891 18.59 20.06 9.93
C ILE A 891 18.02 21.43 9.53
N TRP A 892 17.18 21.47 8.49
CA TRP A 892 16.49 22.69 8.06
C TRP A 892 15.09 22.42 7.50
N ASN A 893 14.22 23.43 7.52
CA ASN A 893 12.90 23.38 6.91
C ASN A 893 12.91 24.10 5.53
N PRO A 894 12.51 23.45 4.42
CA PRO A 894 12.47 24.09 3.11
C PRO A 894 11.45 25.23 2.98
N HIS A 895 10.48 25.35 3.89
CA HIS A 895 9.53 26.48 3.91
C HIS A 895 10.04 27.70 4.68
N GLU A 896 11.00 27.49 5.59
CA GLU A 896 11.57 28.50 6.48
C GLU A 896 13.05 28.65 6.13
N HIS A 897 13.33 29.10 4.89
CA HIS A 897 14.66 29.10 4.23
C HIS A 897 15.84 29.77 4.99
N LYS A 898 15.60 30.36 6.15
CA LYS A 898 16.58 31.04 7.02
C LYS A 898 16.79 30.35 8.38
N GLU A 899 16.09 29.24 8.63
CA GLU A 899 16.14 28.52 9.90
C GLU A 899 16.72 27.11 9.69
N TRP A 900 17.80 26.83 10.42
CA TRP A 900 18.49 25.55 10.48
C TRP A 900 19.03 25.37 11.90
N SER A 901 19.31 24.13 12.28
CA SER A 901 19.98 23.79 13.54
C SER A 901 20.95 22.64 13.33
N LEU A 902 21.99 22.58 14.17
CA LEU A 902 22.70 21.33 14.38
C LEU A 902 21.82 20.35 15.18
N TRP A 903 21.98 19.08 14.89
CA TRP A 903 21.39 17.95 15.61
C TRP A 903 22.45 16.84 15.73
N THR A 904 22.39 16.07 16.82
CA THR A 904 23.26 14.92 17.06
C THR A 904 22.40 13.68 17.35
N PRO A 905 22.89 12.44 17.15
CA PRO A 905 22.11 11.22 17.36
C PRO A 905 21.53 11.04 18.77
N GLU A 906 22.13 11.69 19.76
CA GLU A 906 21.74 11.67 21.18
C GLU A 906 20.67 12.72 21.51
N SER A 907 20.37 13.63 20.57
CA SER A 907 19.41 14.72 20.72
C SER A 907 18.01 14.29 20.26
N SER A 908 16.98 14.74 20.97
CA SER A 908 15.58 14.60 20.50
C SER A 908 15.36 15.37 19.18
N LEU A 909 14.64 14.76 18.23
CA LEU A 909 14.27 15.40 16.96
C LEU A 909 12.75 15.62 16.92
N VAL A 910 12.34 16.83 17.26
CA VAL A 910 10.93 17.20 17.40
C VAL A 910 10.37 17.81 16.12
N LEU A 911 9.39 17.15 15.50
CA LEU A 911 8.53 17.74 14.47
C LEU A 911 7.56 18.74 15.13
N PRO A 912 7.52 20.02 14.69
CA PRO A 912 6.66 21.02 15.29
C PRO A 912 5.17 20.79 14.98
N LYS A 913 4.32 21.09 15.96
CA LYS A 913 2.85 21.09 15.82
C LYS A 913 2.42 21.93 14.61
N HIS A 914 1.64 21.37 13.68
CA HIS A 914 1.17 22.11 12.52
C HIS A 914 -0.12 21.54 11.90
N ASN A 915 -1.01 22.44 11.44
CA ASN A 915 -2.34 22.10 10.88
C ASN A 915 -2.30 21.65 9.40
N ASN A 916 -1.22 21.97 8.69
CA ASN A 916 -0.88 21.45 7.36
C ASN A 916 0.43 20.66 7.50
N TYR A 917 1.14 20.31 6.41
CA TYR A 917 2.42 19.61 6.53
C TYR A 917 3.56 20.54 6.98
N ARG A 918 4.60 19.95 7.58
CA ARG A 918 5.92 20.54 7.80
C ARG A 918 6.97 19.52 7.36
N LEU A 919 8.07 20.00 6.79
CA LEU A 919 9.19 19.21 6.31
C LEU A 919 10.44 19.57 7.11
N LEU A 920 11.23 18.57 7.48
CA LEU A 920 12.60 18.72 7.94
C LEU A 920 13.49 17.84 7.05
N TYR A 921 14.53 18.43 6.50
CA TYR A 921 15.60 17.71 5.79
C TYR A 921 16.83 17.68 6.69
N ALA A 922 17.56 16.56 6.68
CA ALA A 922 18.78 16.36 7.46
C ALA A 922 19.93 15.89 6.55
N SER A 923 21.05 16.63 6.59
CA SER A 923 22.32 16.29 5.94
C SER A 923 23.37 15.98 7.01
N PRO A 924 24.28 15.02 6.78
CA PRO A 924 25.49 14.92 7.57
C PRO A 924 26.31 16.21 7.42
N VAL A 925 27.12 16.51 8.43
CA VAL A 925 28.11 17.61 8.44
C VAL A 925 29.50 17.00 8.29
N TRP A 926 30.29 17.52 7.35
CA TRP A 926 31.63 17.02 7.05
C TRP A 926 32.72 18.03 7.43
N GLU A 927 33.75 17.57 8.14
CA GLU A 927 35.01 18.30 8.32
C GLU A 927 35.85 18.24 7.04
N LEU A 928 36.26 19.40 6.51
CA LEU A 928 37.16 19.48 5.36
C LEU A 928 38.65 19.33 5.71
N LYS A 929 39.00 19.23 7.01
CA LYS A 929 40.38 19.11 7.51
C LYS A 929 40.37 18.45 8.90
N ALA A 930 40.62 17.15 8.95
CA ALA A 930 40.57 16.38 10.20
C ALA A 930 41.53 16.91 11.28
N GLY A 931 41.10 16.85 12.55
CA GLY A 931 41.97 16.96 13.72
C GLY A 931 42.49 18.37 14.06
N VAL A 932 41.91 19.43 13.49
CA VAL A 932 42.28 20.82 13.78
C VAL A 932 41.06 21.60 14.31
N PRO A 933 41.11 22.17 15.54
CA PRO A 933 40.09 23.10 16.02
C PRO A 933 39.96 24.30 15.06
N SER A 934 38.71 24.74 14.81
CA SER A 934 38.33 25.73 13.79
C SER A 934 38.56 25.30 12.31
N THR A 935 38.40 24.01 12.01
CA THR A 935 38.25 23.52 10.63
C THR A 935 36.94 23.97 9.99
N PRO A 936 36.92 24.31 8.68
CA PRO A 936 35.68 24.55 7.95
C PRO A 936 34.80 23.30 7.86
N LEU A 937 33.52 23.45 8.21
CA LEU A 937 32.51 22.40 8.07
C LEU A 937 31.61 22.68 6.85
N ILE A 938 31.14 21.62 6.20
CA ILE A 938 30.20 21.73 5.08
C ILE A 938 29.08 20.68 5.16
N ALA A 939 27.86 21.08 4.78
CA ALA A 939 26.69 20.19 4.66
C ALA A 939 25.93 20.48 3.34
N LEU A 940 25.30 19.45 2.75
CA LEU A 940 24.65 19.54 1.44
C LEU A 940 23.13 19.73 1.58
N GLY A 941 22.63 20.89 1.15
CA GLY A 941 21.20 21.20 1.13
C GLY A 941 20.43 20.64 -0.07
N GLY A 942 21.13 20.19 -1.11
CA GLY A 942 20.53 19.62 -2.31
C GLY A 942 19.81 20.63 -3.21
N GLU A 943 18.99 20.12 -4.14
CA GLU A 943 18.21 20.95 -5.08
C GLU A 943 17.02 21.61 -4.37
N LEU A 944 17.04 22.94 -4.30
CA LEU A 944 16.16 23.73 -3.42
C LEU A 944 14.66 23.57 -3.67
N HIS A 945 14.29 23.32 -4.93
CA HIS A 945 12.90 23.37 -5.39
C HIS A 945 12.27 21.99 -5.59
N LYS A 946 12.79 20.95 -4.93
CA LYS A 946 12.33 19.56 -5.06
C LYS A 946 11.86 18.98 -3.72
N TRP A 947 10.96 18.00 -3.80
CA TRP A 947 10.52 17.20 -2.66
C TRP A 947 11.59 16.22 -2.17
N THR A 948 12.55 15.87 -3.03
CA THR A 948 13.73 15.06 -2.68
C THR A 948 15.01 15.83 -3.06
N PRO A 949 15.60 16.62 -2.14
CA PRO A 949 16.69 17.52 -2.51
C PRO A 949 17.98 16.82 -2.96
N VAL A 950 18.29 15.65 -2.40
CA VAL A 950 19.50 14.87 -2.73
C VAL A 950 19.12 13.48 -3.28
N SER A 951 18.25 13.47 -4.29
CA SER A 951 17.79 12.23 -4.93
C SER A 951 18.91 11.54 -5.74
N PRO A 952 19.08 10.20 -5.66
CA PRO A 952 20.01 9.46 -6.52
C PRO A 952 19.68 9.50 -8.02
N GLN A 953 18.51 10.01 -8.45
CA GLN A 953 18.24 10.29 -9.87
C GLN A 953 18.80 11.65 -10.36
N ARG A 954 19.37 12.45 -9.44
CA ARG A 954 20.07 13.73 -9.69
C ARG A 954 21.55 13.65 -9.28
N PHE A 955 21.85 13.02 -8.15
CA PHE A 955 23.20 12.91 -7.57
C PHE A 955 23.70 11.47 -7.77
N ILE A 956 24.69 11.29 -8.63
CA ILE A 956 25.20 9.97 -9.05
C ILE A 956 26.39 9.51 -8.19
N ASP A 957 27.20 10.46 -7.74
CA ASP A 957 28.36 10.24 -6.85
C ASP A 957 28.58 11.51 -6.02
N ILE A 958 28.99 11.36 -4.76
CA ILE A 958 29.31 12.45 -3.82
C ILE A 958 30.59 12.04 -3.09
N ARG A 959 31.68 12.78 -3.30
CA ARG A 959 32.99 12.49 -2.68
C ARG A 959 33.43 13.65 -1.82
N VAL A 960 33.58 13.40 -0.52
CA VAL A 960 34.16 14.35 0.43
C VAL A 960 35.67 14.11 0.50
N MET A 961 36.47 15.05 0.01
CA MET A 961 37.93 14.98 0.08
C MET A 961 38.44 15.93 1.16
N GLN A 962 39.07 15.37 2.19
CA GLN A 962 39.71 16.13 3.24
C GLN A 962 41.08 16.67 2.79
N ARG A 963 41.48 17.80 3.37
CA ARG A 963 42.76 18.48 3.15
C ARG A 963 43.95 17.50 3.25
N ASN A 964 44.75 17.40 2.18
CA ASN A 964 46.04 16.71 2.24
C ASN A 964 46.98 17.39 3.25
N PRO A 965 47.83 16.64 3.98
CA PRO A 965 48.85 17.21 4.86
C PRO A 965 49.75 18.25 4.16
N ASP A 966 50.00 18.04 2.87
CA ASP A 966 50.90 18.84 2.03
C ASP A 966 50.27 20.15 1.52
N GLY A 967 49.02 20.46 1.91
CA GLY A 967 48.51 21.83 1.88
C GLY A 967 47.39 22.17 0.89
N GLY A 968 46.90 21.24 0.06
CA GLY A 968 45.71 21.49 -0.78
C GLY A 968 44.43 21.62 0.05
N ASP A 969 43.47 22.45 -0.37
CA ASP A 969 42.21 22.64 0.36
C ASP A 969 41.23 21.46 0.22
N GLY A 970 40.41 21.23 1.25
CA GLY A 970 39.40 20.17 1.24
C GLY A 970 38.15 20.59 0.45
N GLN A 971 37.52 19.63 -0.25
CA GLN A 971 36.39 19.89 -1.13
C GLN A 971 35.40 18.72 -1.19
N VAL A 972 34.11 19.02 -1.39
CA VAL A 972 33.07 18.06 -1.76
C VAL A 972 32.88 18.11 -3.27
N THR A 973 33.04 16.96 -3.93
CA THR A 973 32.88 16.82 -5.38
C THR A 973 31.61 16.04 -5.68
N LEU A 974 30.74 16.61 -6.51
CA LEU A 974 29.42 16.06 -6.87
C LEU A 974 29.42 15.66 -8.35
N LEU A 975 29.00 14.43 -8.67
CA LEU A 975 28.65 14.03 -10.03
C LEU A 975 27.13 14.13 -10.18
N LEU A 976 26.66 15.12 -10.93
CA LEU A 976 25.24 15.41 -11.12
C LEU A 976 24.76 15.00 -12.50
N GLU A 977 23.50 14.58 -12.62
CA GLU A 977 22.84 14.24 -13.89
C GLU A 977 21.59 15.12 -14.11
N GLY A 978 21.49 15.72 -15.30
CA GLY A 978 20.40 16.62 -15.66
C GLY A 978 20.17 16.71 -17.16
N VAL A 979 19.31 17.63 -17.58
CA VAL A 979 18.91 17.80 -18.98
C VAL A 979 19.59 19.04 -19.57
N ALA A 980 20.03 19.00 -20.83
CA ALA A 980 20.60 20.17 -21.49
C ALA A 980 19.65 21.40 -21.43
N GLY A 981 20.21 22.54 -21.00
CA GLY A 981 19.46 23.77 -20.71
C GLY A 981 18.52 23.67 -19.51
N GLU A 982 18.67 22.69 -18.62
CA GLU A 982 18.15 22.70 -17.26
C GLU A 982 19.07 23.57 -16.39
N VAL A 983 18.47 24.37 -15.50
CA VAL A 983 19.19 25.16 -14.49
C VAL A 983 18.70 24.69 -13.13
N VAL A 984 19.65 24.31 -12.28
CA VAL A 984 19.43 23.73 -10.95
C VAL A 984 20.02 24.68 -9.90
N GLU A 985 19.25 25.02 -8.87
CA GLU A 985 19.73 25.77 -7.72
C GLU A 985 20.07 24.81 -6.58
N LEU A 986 21.37 24.62 -6.34
CA LEU A 986 21.91 23.76 -5.30
C LEU A 986 22.19 24.57 -4.04
N ARG A 987 21.58 24.21 -2.91
CA ARG A 987 21.98 24.73 -1.59
C ARG A 987 23.07 23.86 -0.97
N TYR A 988 23.98 24.51 -0.27
CA TYR A 988 24.92 23.92 0.67
C TYR A 988 25.13 24.91 1.81
N PHE A 989 25.78 24.48 2.89
CA PHE A 989 25.98 25.29 4.08
C PHE A 989 27.44 25.20 4.52
N GLU A 990 28.08 26.33 4.77
CA GLU A 990 29.48 26.44 5.21
C GLU A 990 29.54 26.95 6.67
N SER A 991 30.42 26.41 7.50
CA SER A 991 30.77 26.99 8.81
C SER A 991 32.28 27.18 8.90
N PHE A 992 32.71 28.33 9.42
CA PHE A 992 34.13 28.66 9.64
C PHE A 992 34.50 28.80 11.13
N ASP A 993 33.54 28.59 12.04
CA ASP A 993 33.68 28.78 13.49
C ASP A 993 33.56 27.47 14.30
N GLY A 994 33.61 26.32 13.62
CA GLY A 994 33.45 25.00 14.22
C GLY A 994 31.99 24.62 14.50
N GLY A 995 31.05 25.15 13.71
CA GLY A 995 29.62 24.80 13.77
C GLY A 995 28.76 25.68 14.67
N GLN A 996 29.29 26.80 15.18
CA GLN A 996 28.50 27.77 15.97
C GLN A 996 27.55 28.55 15.06
N THR A 997 27.99 28.88 13.84
CA THR A 997 27.15 29.42 12.77
C THR A 997 27.41 28.67 11.46
N PHE A 998 26.35 28.52 10.66
CA PHE A 998 26.43 28.08 9.28
C PHE A 998 25.89 29.19 8.37
N THR A 999 26.48 29.35 7.20
CA THR A 999 26.04 30.28 6.16
C THR A 999 25.42 29.50 5.01
N PRO A 1000 24.14 29.73 4.65
CA PRO A 1000 23.47 29.04 3.55
C PRO A 1000 23.93 29.60 2.20
N MET A 1001 24.75 28.83 1.50
CA MET A 1001 25.26 29.16 0.16
C MET A 1001 24.37 28.55 -0.92
N THR A 1002 24.33 29.15 -2.11
CA THR A 1002 23.55 28.63 -3.24
C THR A 1002 24.34 28.74 -4.53
N LYS A 1003 24.51 27.62 -5.24
CA LYS A 1003 25.26 27.52 -6.51
C LYS A 1003 24.28 27.22 -7.64
N SER A 1004 24.27 28.06 -8.67
CA SER A 1004 23.44 27.83 -9.86
C SER A 1004 24.18 26.96 -10.87
N ILE A 1005 23.54 25.89 -11.32
CA ILE A 1005 24.14 24.82 -12.12
C ILE A 1005 23.35 24.70 -13.42
N THR A 1006 23.90 25.25 -14.50
CA THR A 1006 23.38 25.01 -15.86
C THR A 1006 24.01 23.74 -16.44
N PHE A 1007 23.21 22.80 -16.89
CA PHE A 1007 23.66 21.67 -17.72
C PHE A 1007 23.71 22.10 -19.19
N ARG A 1008 24.83 21.87 -19.88
CA ARG A 1008 25.03 22.20 -21.30
C ARG A 1008 25.30 20.92 -22.09
N GLU A 1009 24.81 20.84 -23.31
CA GLU A 1009 25.33 19.83 -24.25
C GLU A 1009 26.77 20.27 -24.61
N PRO A 1010 27.80 19.41 -24.40
CA PRO A 1010 29.16 19.73 -24.83
C PRO A 1010 29.20 19.91 -26.36
N PRO A 1011 30.15 20.71 -26.90
CA PRO A 1011 30.33 20.80 -28.33
C PRO A 1011 30.60 19.41 -28.92
N PRO A 1012 30.16 19.12 -30.17
CA PRO A 1012 30.62 17.93 -30.85
C PRO A 1012 32.14 17.98 -30.96
N LEU A 1013 32.81 16.85 -30.69
CA LEU A 1013 34.26 16.74 -30.86
C LEU A 1013 34.61 17.09 -32.31
N GLU A 1014 35.37 18.17 -32.50
CA GLU A 1014 35.98 18.48 -33.79
C GLU A 1014 37.10 17.46 -34.04
N ASN A 1015 37.25 17.01 -35.28
CA ASN A 1015 38.31 16.05 -35.62
C ASN A 1015 39.67 16.74 -35.58
N GLU A 1016 40.39 16.60 -34.45
CA GLU A 1016 41.81 16.96 -34.37
C GLU A 1016 42.63 16.05 -35.29
N GLY A 1017 42.85 16.50 -36.53
CA GLY A 1017 43.49 15.71 -37.58
C GLY A 1017 43.43 16.36 -38.95
N GLY A 1018 43.93 17.60 -39.08
CA GLY A 1018 43.80 18.38 -40.32
C GLY A 1018 44.67 19.64 -40.42
N GLY A 1019 45.82 19.69 -39.75
CA GLY A 1019 46.74 20.83 -39.78
C GLY A 1019 48.18 20.43 -40.08
N GLU A 1020 48.69 20.95 -41.21
CA GLU A 1020 50.12 21.17 -41.52
C GLU A 1020 51.11 20.02 -41.25
N ASP A 1021 51.33 19.15 -42.26
CA ASP A 1021 52.67 19.03 -42.85
C ASP A 1021 52.65 18.31 -44.22
N GLN A 1022 52.90 19.05 -45.30
CA GLN A 1022 53.25 18.50 -46.62
C GLN A 1022 54.19 19.46 -47.38
N GLN A 1023 55.50 19.21 -47.28
CA GLN A 1023 56.47 19.66 -48.27
C GLN A 1023 57.06 18.46 -49.03
N GLU A 1024 56.94 18.56 -50.35
CA GLU A 1024 57.72 17.91 -51.40
C GLU A 1024 58.44 16.57 -51.10
N GLN A 1025 57.88 15.49 -51.64
CA GLN A 1025 58.71 14.61 -52.47
C GLN A 1025 57.92 14.01 -53.63
N GLN A 1026 58.41 14.22 -54.85
CA GLN A 1026 57.86 13.65 -56.07
C GLN A 1026 58.44 12.25 -56.32
N GLN A 1027 57.62 11.28 -56.72
CA GLN A 1027 58.01 10.29 -57.71
C GLN A 1027 56.80 9.66 -58.41
N ASP A 1028 56.92 9.45 -59.73
CA ASP A 1028 55.94 8.74 -60.57
C ASP A 1028 55.90 7.24 -60.23
N GLY A 1029 54.77 6.56 -60.50
CA GLY A 1029 54.69 5.11 -60.19
C GLY A 1029 53.44 4.33 -60.57
N SER A 1030 52.78 4.65 -61.70
CA SER A 1030 51.92 3.76 -62.51
C SER A 1030 51.15 2.56 -61.88
N ASP A 1031 49.83 2.60 -62.11
CA ASP A 1031 48.96 1.48 -62.51
C ASP A 1031 48.30 0.55 -61.48
N ALA A 1032 47.14 0.04 -61.87
CA ALA A 1032 46.15 -0.61 -61.01
C ALA A 1032 46.15 -2.15 -61.10
N SER A 1033 45.66 -2.80 -60.04
CA SER A 1033 45.19 -4.19 -60.07
C SER A 1033 43.84 -4.33 -59.33
N GLN A 1034 43.01 -5.28 -59.75
CA GLN A 1034 41.56 -5.29 -59.46
C GLN A 1034 41.16 -5.92 -58.12
N PRO A 1035 40.00 -5.54 -57.55
CA PRO A 1035 39.38 -6.22 -56.40
C PRO A 1035 38.49 -7.40 -56.83
N GLY A 1036 38.19 -8.33 -55.91
CA GLY A 1036 37.18 -9.38 -56.15
C GLY A 1036 36.85 -10.27 -54.95
N GLY A 1037 35.56 -10.31 -54.58
CA GLY A 1037 34.96 -11.28 -53.65
C GLY A 1037 35.21 -11.04 -52.15
N GLY A 1038 34.37 -11.52 -51.23
CA GLY A 1038 33.04 -12.13 -51.44
C GLY A 1038 32.64 -13.18 -50.41
N ALA A 1039 31.72 -12.82 -49.50
CA ALA A 1039 30.90 -13.68 -48.63
C ALA A 1039 31.56 -14.70 -47.67
N SER A 1040 31.23 -14.60 -46.37
CA SER A 1040 30.69 -15.71 -45.56
C SER A 1040 30.32 -15.23 -44.13
N GLN A 1041 29.67 -16.11 -43.33
CA GLN A 1041 29.28 -15.85 -41.94
C GLN A 1041 30.47 -15.94 -40.96
N PRO A 1042 30.23 -15.67 -39.66
CA PRO A 1042 30.46 -16.74 -38.69
C PRO A 1042 29.28 -16.98 -37.73
N SER A 1043 29.36 -18.10 -37.00
CA SER A 1043 28.46 -18.50 -35.92
C SER A 1043 29.17 -18.48 -34.56
N SER A 1044 28.37 -18.43 -33.48
CA SER A 1044 28.63 -19.07 -32.17
C SER A 1044 29.98 -18.89 -31.45
N SER A 1045 29.96 -18.19 -30.31
CA SER A 1045 30.48 -18.71 -29.03
C SER A 1045 30.06 -17.83 -27.85
N GLU A 1046 29.71 -18.45 -26.72
CA GLU A 1046 29.49 -17.77 -25.43
C GLU A 1046 30.83 -17.48 -24.75
N GLN A 1047 31.03 -16.26 -24.22
CA GLN A 1047 32.05 -15.96 -23.19
C GLN A 1047 31.90 -14.53 -22.63
N GLY A 1048 31.90 -14.39 -21.29
CA GLY A 1048 32.35 -13.17 -20.61
C GLY A 1048 31.34 -12.07 -20.23
N ASP A 1049 30.36 -12.36 -19.37
CA ASP A 1049 29.56 -11.31 -18.67
C ASP A 1049 30.28 -10.70 -17.44
N GLU A 1050 31.62 -10.75 -17.37
CA GLU A 1050 32.42 -10.18 -16.27
C GLU A 1050 32.88 -8.73 -16.52
N ASP A 1051 32.86 -8.26 -17.78
CA ASP A 1051 33.40 -6.94 -18.14
C ASP A 1051 32.50 -5.75 -17.76
N GLU A 1052 31.20 -5.94 -17.48
CA GLU A 1052 30.32 -4.79 -17.22
C GLU A 1052 30.57 -4.11 -15.86
N GLU A 1053 31.35 -4.70 -14.95
CA GLU A 1053 31.79 -4.04 -13.71
C GLU A 1053 33.18 -3.37 -13.86
N LEU A 1054 34.06 -3.97 -14.66
CA LEU A 1054 35.34 -3.39 -15.07
C LEU A 1054 35.14 -2.11 -15.90
N VAL A 1055 34.26 -2.13 -16.91
CA VAL A 1055 33.95 -0.96 -17.73
C VAL A 1055 33.33 0.18 -16.91
N LYS A 1056 32.45 -0.14 -15.94
CA LYS A 1056 31.93 0.87 -14.99
C LYS A 1056 33.04 1.47 -14.12
N THR A 1057 34.10 0.72 -13.83
CA THR A 1057 35.23 1.15 -13.01
C THR A 1057 36.26 1.99 -13.78
N ASP A 1058 36.54 1.68 -15.04
CA ASP A 1058 37.48 2.47 -15.84
C ASP A 1058 36.91 3.82 -16.30
N VAL A 1059 35.61 3.90 -16.63
CA VAL A 1059 34.94 5.21 -16.81
C VAL A 1059 35.00 6.05 -15.52
N ARG A 1060 34.97 5.40 -14.34
CA ARG A 1060 35.11 6.02 -13.01
C ARG A 1060 36.51 6.57 -12.74
N ARG A 1061 37.54 6.11 -13.48
CA ARG A 1061 38.92 6.61 -13.45
C ARG A 1061 39.19 7.67 -14.53
N GLN A 1062 38.74 7.45 -15.76
CA GLN A 1062 38.99 8.36 -16.89
C GLN A 1062 38.41 9.78 -16.66
N MET A 1063 37.27 9.91 -15.98
CA MET A 1063 36.68 11.23 -15.67
C MET A 1063 37.53 12.13 -14.75
N LEU A 1064 38.68 11.66 -14.24
CA LEU A 1064 39.62 12.43 -13.41
C LEU A 1064 40.97 12.68 -14.12
N ALA A 1065 41.10 12.34 -15.41
CA ALA A 1065 42.36 12.33 -16.15
C ALA A 1065 42.22 12.97 -17.55
N ASP A 1066 41.78 14.23 -17.57
CA ASP A 1066 41.67 15.12 -18.74
C ASP A 1066 40.68 14.68 -19.86
N GLU A 1067 39.39 14.86 -19.61
CA GLU A 1067 38.33 15.00 -20.64
C GLU A 1067 37.20 15.94 -20.14
N PRO A 1068 36.25 16.40 -20.99
CA PRO A 1068 35.41 17.56 -20.65
C PRO A 1068 34.46 17.38 -19.45
N MET A 1069 34.33 18.46 -18.65
CA MET A 1069 33.49 18.54 -17.43
C MET A 1069 31.99 18.24 -17.63
N GLU A 1070 31.50 18.19 -18.87
CA GLU A 1070 30.13 17.83 -19.22
C GLU A 1070 30.13 16.76 -20.31
N ARG A 1071 29.47 15.62 -20.07
CA ARG A 1071 29.39 14.50 -21.01
C ARG A 1071 27.94 14.10 -21.27
N VAL A 1072 27.59 13.90 -22.54
CA VAL A 1072 26.29 13.35 -22.95
C VAL A 1072 26.21 11.89 -22.53
N VAL A 1073 25.09 11.50 -21.91
CA VAL A 1073 24.82 10.13 -21.46
C VAL A 1073 23.64 9.51 -22.21
N GLU A 1074 22.61 10.29 -22.53
CA GLU A 1074 21.40 9.80 -23.21
C GLU A 1074 20.80 10.86 -24.13
N LYS A 1075 20.07 10.44 -25.17
CA LYS A 1075 19.25 11.33 -26.02
C LYS A 1075 17.78 10.87 -25.99
N VAL A 1076 17.09 11.29 -24.94
CA VAL A 1076 15.69 10.93 -24.63
C VAL A 1076 14.76 11.53 -25.68
N ARG A 1077 14.09 10.68 -26.47
CA ARG A 1077 13.11 11.13 -27.47
C ARG A 1077 11.91 11.82 -26.80
N VAL A 1078 11.34 12.82 -27.46
CA VAL A 1078 10.15 13.57 -26.98
C VAL A 1078 9.15 13.76 -28.15
N LEU A 1079 7.87 14.01 -27.83
CA LEU A 1079 6.76 14.10 -28.77
C LEU A 1079 6.90 15.28 -29.75
N GLY A 1080 7.44 15.04 -30.95
CA GLY A 1080 7.42 16.04 -32.04
C GLY A 1080 8.43 17.18 -31.88
N GLY A 1081 9.44 17.01 -31.02
CA GLY A 1081 10.59 17.90 -30.88
C GLY A 1081 11.92 17.15 -31.02
N PRO A 1082 13.06 17.87 -30.98
CA PRO A 1082 14.38 17.25 -30.85
C PRO A 1082 14.47 16.44 -29.54
N PRO A 1083 15.36 15.42 -29.46
CA PRO A 1083 15.55 14.66 -28.22
C PRO A 1083 16.10 15.56 -27.12
N MET A 1084 15.62 15.37 -25.89
CA MET A 1084 16.22 15.95 -24.69
C MET A 1084 17.53 15.20 -24.41
N VAL A 1085 18.62 15.96 -24.29
CA VAL A 1085 19.95 15.41 -24.06
C VAL A 1085 20.21 15.36 -22.57
N VAL A 1086 20.49 14.17 -22.03
CA VAL A 1086 20.88 13.96 -20.64
C VAL A 1086 22.38 14.11 -20.53
N VAL A 1087 22.82 14.93 -19.58
CA VAL A 1087 24.21 15.35 -19.38
C VAL A 1087 24.61 15.04 -17.94
N ARG A 1088 25.80 14.45 -17.77
CA ARG A 1088 26.48 14.42 -16.47
C ARG A 1088 27.48 15.56 -16.37
N LYS A 1089 27.55 16.17 -15.19
CA LYS A 1089 28.38 17.34 -14.88
C LYS A 1089 29.08 17.14 -13.54
N LEU A 1090 30.38 17.45 -13.49
CA LEU A 1090 31.13 17.50 -12.24
C LEU A 1090 30.97 18.89 -11.58
N VAL A 1091 30.73 18.95 -10.28
CA VAL A 1091 30.56 20.20 -9.53
C VAL A 1091 31.25 20.14 -8.17
N THR A 1092 32.19 21.05 -7.93
CA THR A 1092 32.92 21.17 -6.66
C THR A 1092 32.27 22.19 -5.71
N LEU A 1093 32.31 21.90 -4.41
CA LEU A 1093 31.97 22.77 -3.28
C LEU A 1093 33.11 22.73 -2.23
N PRO A 1094 33.38 23.81 -1.46
CA PRO A 1094 32.85 25.16 -1.65
C PRO A 1094 33.27 25.74 -3.00
N ASP A 1095 32.77 26.92 -3.36
CA ASP A 1095 33.18 27.54 -4.61
C ASP A 1095 34.61 28.09 -4.46
N PRO A 1096 35.55 27.86 -5.40
CA PRO A 1096 36.90 28.43 -5.29
C PRO A 1096 36.91 29.96 -5.20
N SER A 1097 35.84 30.61 -5.72
CA SER A 1097 35.54 32.04 -5.61
C SER A 1097 34.84 32.47 -4.30
N SER A 1098 34.36 31.56 -3.46
CA SER A 1098 33.76 31.87 -2.15
C SER A 1098 34.72 31.70 -0.96
N MET A 1099 35.85 31.02 -1.14
CA MET A 1099 36.87 30.95 -0.10
C MET A 1099 37.45 32.35 0.19
N PRO A 1100 37.56 32.78 1.45
CA PRO A 1100 38.26 34.01 1.80
C PRO A 1100 39.76 33.86 1.48
N VAL A 1101 40.35 34.86 0.83
CA VAL A 1101 41.81 34.97 0.70
C VAL A 1101 42.38 35.26 2.09
N VAL A 1102 43.19 34.31 2.59
CA VAL A 1102 43.80 34.32 3.94
C VAL A 1102 45.06 35.19 3.98
#